data_AF-A0AAD4DTW5-F1
#
_entry.id   AF-A0AAD4DTW5-F1
#
_cell.length_a   1.000
_cell.length_b   1.000
_cell.length_c   1.000
_cell.angle_alpha   90.00
_cell.angle_beta   90.00
_cell.angle_gamma   90.00
#
_symmetry.space_group_name_H-M   'P 1'
#
loop_
_entity.id
_entity.type
_entity.pdbx_description
1 polymer ?
#
loop_
_entity_poly.entity_id
_entity_poly.type
_entity_poly.pdbx_seq_one_letter_code
_entity_poly.pdbx_strand_id
1 'polypeptide(L)'
;MPPAGEIESTPPRANASAPGAGKIESTPNSRGASVISENIGVLGVKVRKVGPWIQRDIEQVKECKADAMLQALLQRASSAPKTKQPELLQKCLKAVLPVCNGQFSTALVKSSDIQTALNEYVCPGVENHFYSPFIRATNIALACLEEIEVDGMRAPVPAVDMICQQNDMPMHQMHQTRKSIRKPDLVILPLNSACVPFQDKKGSKKGKQSGRQKSKQKDRQKNDEKDDEKNDEKDDGKNNENDDGQRQTRRKAHMDTSATAKPQNLPWKDVLACIEFKRKTAGRTKGIKEPPSSYTLTDYVPTKPEYLPIDHLRTADPAPAPPQTPATQTASDTASAAQSPGLTAAQPSRGGSSSKRKATDTLESAAKKSKGNHDDKDADADADADLDVTVQTGLYAAEMFAANLAVNYLLNIIVVDDVAWIWYYDRQGIIQCSGINFIQDLPRFMVLLYALQRFDLHDWGRNKDFLPIEVEGKSCHEFRINDEKLGEVDLLLHTSHDERVTHYGLQGRATNVVPVTSEALTKKYGKFEDGMVAKIFWGEASRTSEPEILKKVEEIAKRHATVQGHVPELLWHHTFTNPTSAIREALDVPEPTTGSRVLYILVFRKLFPITRLHGKELFDVWRQCILCHVTLWKEGVYHRDVSPGNLMWYWKGDKRIGVLNDYDLSSLADDPGPRGNERTGTVPFMALDLLTKDGQQGKVKHVYRHDLESFMWVFTWICLRYKNGVPLSRGLRPLDEWATLGAVACGVEKYHFQGHMTASAPFGSGIDEVTWDFIVDCFLVLKRDADERYYLCLKRSSSSGEGQQPNTHDPDPDAFLSRFTNLEGWTKLGKLE
;
A
#
# COMPACT_ATOMS: atom_id res chain seq x y z
N MET A 1 63.20 -36.78 -31.28
CA MET A 1 63.16 -37.45 -29.96
C MET A 1 61.95 -36.93 -29.20
N PRO A 2 60.96 -37.80 -28.88
CA PRO A 2 59.86 -37.57 -27.92
C PRO A 2 60.35 -37.93 -26.48
N PRO A 3 59.53 -38.25 -25.43
CA PRO A 3 58.06 -38.29 -25.22
C PRO A 3 57.57 -37.36 -24.06
N ALA A 4 56.27 -37.07 -23.83
CA ALA A 4 55.03 -37.85 -23.65
C ALA A 4 54.87 -38.52 -22.26
N GLY A 5 53.71 -38.32 -21.63
CA GLY A 5 53.33 -38.85 -20.31
C GLY A 5 51.97 -38.33 -19.82
N GLU A 6 50.92 -39.13 -20.01
CA GLU A 6 49.59 -39.00 -19.37
C GLU A 6 49.70 -39.37 -17.86
N ILE A 7 48.75 -39.16 -16.93
CA ILE A 7 47.36 -39.67 -16.85
C ILE A 7 46.55 -38.88 -15.79
N GLU A 8 45.24 -38.75 -16.04
CA GLU A 8 44.07 -38.46 -15.19
C GLU A 8 44.19 -38.02 -13.70
N SER A 9 43.40 -37.00 -13.32
CA SER A 9 42.21 -37.22 -12.46
C SER A 9 41.35 -35.95 -12.23
N THR A 10 40.05 -36.07 -12.55
CA THR A 10 38.96 -35.28 -11.95
C THR A 10 38.26 -36.10 -10.86
N PRO A 11 37.45 -35.53 -9.94
CA PRO A 11 37.34 -34.14 -9.47
C PRO A 11 37.45 -34.07 -7.91
N PRO A 12 37.05 -32.99 -7.21
CA PRO A 12 35.62 -32.84 -6.92
C PRO A 12 35.06 -31.41 -7.04
N ARG A 13 33.81 -31.38 -7.49
CA ARG A 13 32.89 -30.25 -7.44
C ARG A 13 32.70 -29.79 -5.99
N ALA A 14 33.29 -28.66 -5.62
CA ALA A 14 33.18 -28.13 -4.26
C ALA A 14 31.75 -27.60 -3.99
N ASN A 15 31.00 -28.32 -3.15
CA ASN A 15 29.76 -27.83 -2.56
C ASN A 15 30.09 -26.66 -1.61
N ALA A 16 30.01 -25.43 -2.10
CA ALA A 16 29.85 -24.26 -1.24
C ALA A 16 28.40 -24.24 -0.72
N SER A 17 28.16 -24.92 0.39
CA SER A 17 26.93 -24.78 1.16
C SER A 17 26.71 -23.31 1.52
N ALA A 18 25.61 -22.72 1.03
CA ALA A 18 25.29 -21.31 1.21
C ALA A 18 25.28 -20.91 2.70
N PRO A 19 26.20 -20.06 3.18
CA PRO A 19 26.20 -19.57 4.55
C PRO A 19 25.26 -18.37 4.64
N GLY A 20 24.02 -18.60 5.10
CA GLY A 20 23.09 -17.56 5.53
C GLY A 20 22.53 -16.66 4.42
N ALA A 21 21.23 -16.73 4.17
CA ALA A 21 20.54 -15.81 3.27
C ALA A 21 20.56 -14.36 3.79
N GLY A 22 21.59 -13.62 3.40
CA GLY A 22 21.66 -12.17 3.53
C GLY A 22 20.56 -11.53 2.68
N LYS A 23 19.48 -11.10 3.33
CA LYS A 23 18.34 -10.45 2.68
C LYS A 23 18.80 -9.14 2.03
N ILE A 24 18.55 -9.03 0.72
CA ILE A 24 18.91 -7.89 -0.10
C ILE A 24 17.80 -6.84 0.01
N GLU A 25 18.14 -5.59 0.38
CA GLU A 25 17.20 -4.47 0.53
C GLU A 25 17.46 -3.39 -0.53
N SER A 26 16.51 -3.20 -1.45
CA SER A 26 16.45 -2.12 -2.47
C SER A 26 15.18 -2.23 -3.34
N THR A 27 14.66 -1.26 -4.12
CA THR A 27 14.64 0.23 -4.22
C THR A 27 13.88 0.56 -5.54
N PRO A 28 13.09 1.65 -5.71
CA PRO A 28 12.75 2.73 -4.78
C PRO A 28 11.44 2.51 -4.01
N ASN A 29 11.34 3.19 -2.87
CA ASN A 29 10.05 3.50 -2.25
C ASN A 29 9.98 5.01 -2.08
N SER A 30 8.80 5.57 -2.27
CA SER A 30 8.64 7.00 -2.29
C SER A 30 7.48 7.44 -1.37
N ARG A 31 7.81 8.14 -0.29
CA ARG A 31 6.84 8.70 0.70
C ARG A 31 5.97 9.84 0.18
N GLY A 32 4.75 9.51 -0.23
CA GLY A 32 3.64 10.46 -0.29
C GLY A 32 2.59 10.07 0.75
N ALA A 33 2.65 10.65 1.96
CA ALA A 33 1.78 10.43 3.13
C ALA A 33 1.62 9.00 3.69
N SER A 34 1.87 7.94 2.91
CA SER A 34 1.88 6.54 3.37
C SER A 34 3.28 6.10 3.78
N VAL A 35 3.44 5.85 5.08
CA VAL A 35 4.72 5.66 5.79
C VAL A 35 5.20 4.20 5.75
N ILE A 36 4.46 3.29 5.11
CA ILE A 36 4.41 1.89 5.53
C ILE A 36 5.37 0.94 4.77
N SER A 37 5.58 1.10 3.45
CA SER A 37 6.36 0.10 2.67
C SER A 37 7.87 0.16 2.92
N GLU A 38 8.43 1.36 3.09
CA GLU A 38 9.79 1.58 3.58
C GLU A 38 9.99 1.05 4.99
N ASN A 39 8.93 1.10 5.79
CA ASN A 39 9.00 0.78 7.20
C ASN A 39 9.24 -0.72 7.46
N ILE A 40 8.77 -1.61 6.59
CA ILE A 40 8.79 -3.07 6.82
C ILE A 40 10.19 -3.67 6.63
N GLY A 41 10.86 -3.32 5.53
CA GLY A 41 12.24 -3.72 5.22
C GLY A 41 13.23 -2.72 5.80
N VAL A 42 13.39 -1.59 5.11
CA VAL A 42 14.43 -0.58 5.37
C VAL A 42 14.41 -0.06 6.80
N LEU A 43 13.27 -0.03 7.51
CA LEU A 43 13.20 0.51 8.88
C LEU A 43 12.72 -0.50 9.94
N GLY A 44 12.58 -1.79 9.58
CA GLY A 44 12.43 -2.92 10.51
C GLY A 44 11.12 -3.02 11.30
N VAL A 45 10.13 -2.17 11.01
CA VAL A 45 8.80 -2.08 11.63
C VAL A 45 8.05 -3.41 11.48
N LYS A 46 7.29 -3.80 12.52
CA LYS A 46 6.43 -4.99 12.46
C LYS A 46 5.14 -4.64 11.69
N VAL A 47 4.79 -5.44 10.68
CA VAL A 47 3.54 -5.32 9.89
C VAL A 47 2.28 -5.26 10.77
N ARG A 48 2.30 -5.87 11.96
CA ARG A 48 1.18 -5.81 12.93
C ARG A 48 1.00 -4.45 13.61
N LYS A 49 1.95 -3.51 13.51
CA LYS A 49 1.86 -2.16 14.11
C LYS A 49 1.31 -1.09 13.15
N VAL A 50 0.75 -1.46 12.00
CA VAL A 50 0.25 -0.47 11.01
C VAL A 50 -1.14 0.10 11.32
N GLY A 51 -1.89 -0.51 12.25
CA GLY A 51 -3.27 -0.13 12.59
C GLY A 51 -3.50 1.38 12.77
N PRO A 52 -2.66 2.11 13.54
CA PRO A 52 -2.82 3.56 13.71
C PRO A 52 -2.68 4.39 12.42
N TRP A 53 -1.94 3.90 11.41
CA TRP A 53 -1.84 4.58 10.11
C TRP A 53 -3.07 4.30 9.24
N ILE A 54 -3.58 3.07 9.28
CA ILE A 54 -4.84 2.68 8.64
C ILE A 54 -6.01 3.50 9.23
N GLN A 55 -6.04 3.64 10.56
CA GLN A 55 -7.02 4.48 11.27
C GLN A 55 -6.96 5.95 10.80
N ARG A 56 -5.78 6.57 10.75
CA ARG A 56 -5.60 7.94 10.26
C ARG A 56 -6.06 8.13 8.81
N ASP A 57 -5.93 7.11 7.97
CA ASP A 57 -6.41 7.13 6.59
C ASP A 57 -7.95 6.98 6.53
N ILE A 58 -8.55 6.23 7.45
CA ILE A 58 -10.02 6.09 7.64
C ILE A 58 -10.66 7.36 8.20
N GLU A 59 -9.99 8.08 9.09
CA GLU A 59 -10.43 9.38 9.62
C GLU A 59 -10.67 10.44 8.52
N GLN A 60 -10.16 10.21 7.30
CA GLN A 60 -10.31 11.08 6.12
C GLN A 60 -11.39 10.60 5.13
N VAL A 61 -12.18 9.58 5.49
CA VAL A 61 -13.25 9.02 4.64
C VAL A 61 -14.22 10.09 4.14
N LYS A 62 -14.62 9.98 2.87
CA LYS A 62 -15.67 10.82 2.26
C LYS A 62 -16.96 10.03 2.18
N GLU A 63 -18.09 10.69 2.35
CA GLU A 63 -19.42 10.06 2.31
C GLU A 63 -20.14 10.33 0.98
N CYS A 64 -20.93 9.36 0.50
CA CYS A 64 -21.85 9.53 -0.63
C CYS A 64 -23.20 8.82 -0.40
N LYS A 65 -24.17 9.02 -1.29
CA LYS A 65 -25.47 8.32 -1.22
C LYS A 65 -25.38 6.90 -1.77
N ALA A 66 -26.09 5.94 -1.17
CA ALA A 66 -26.17 4.58 -1.72
C ALA A 66 -26.62 4.57 -3.18
N ASP A 67 -27.68 5.30 -3.53
CA ASP A 67 -28.17 5.40 -4.91
C ASP A 67 -27.12 5.99 -5.87
N ALA A 68 -26.21 6.86 -5.42
CA ALA A 68 -25.10 7.36 -6.25
C ALA A 68 -24.02 6.28 -6.45
N MET A 69 -23.67 5.54 -5.39
CA MET A 69 -22.75 4.39 -5.49
C MET A 69 -23.31 3.30 -6.41
N LEU A 70 -24.58 2.93 -6.26
CA LEU A 70 -25.25 1.96 -7.14
C LEU A 70 -25.27 2.43 -8.60
N GLN A 71 -25.52 3.73 -8.84
CA GLN A 71 -25.43 4.32 -10.18
C GLN A 71 -24.03 4.21 -10.79
N ALA A 72 -22.99 4.53 -10.03
CA ALA A 72 -21.61 4.41 -10.48
C ALA A 72 -21.17 2.94 -10.72
N LEU A 73 -21.67 1.99 -9.93
CA LEU A 73 -21.42 0.55 -10.12
C LEU A 73 -22.18 0.01 -11.34
N LEU A 74 -23.48 0.31 -11.49
CA LEU A 74 -24.27 -0.05 -12.68
C LEU A 74 -23.67 0.52 -13.97
N GLN A 75 -23.15 1.74 -13.92
CA GLN A 75 -22.47 2.37 -15.05
C GLN A 75 -21.22 1.59 -15.52
N ARG A 76 -20.48 0.96 -14.59
CA ARG A 76 -19.33 0.08 -14.91
C ARG A 76 -19.79 -1.25 -15.50
N ALA A 77 -20.89 -1.80 -14.97
CA ALA A 77 -21.51 -3.02 -15.46
C ALA A 77 -22.26 -2.87 -16.81
N SER A 78 -22.43 -1.64 -17.30
CA SER A 78 -23.20 -1.30 -18.49
C SER A 78 -22.51 -1.70 -19.80
N SER A 79 -23.29 -2.22 -20.75
CA SER A 79 -22.86 -2.40 -22.15
C SER A 79 -23.03 -1.12 -22.98
N ALA A 80 -23.80 -0.15 -22.47
CA ALA A 80 -24.14 1.10 -23.12
C ALA A 80 -23.79 2.33 -22.24
N PRO A 81 -22.50 2.74 -22.17
CA PRO A 81 -22.00 3.74 -21.20
C PRO A 81 -22.52 5.18 -21.39
N LYS A 82 -23.47 5.41 -22.31
CA LYS A 82 -24.16 6.71 -22.50
C LYS A 82 -25.56 6.76 -21.84
N THR A 83 -26.00 5.67 -21.22
CA THR A 83 -27.30 5.62 -20.52
C THR A 83 -27.27 6.55 -19.31
N LYS A 84 -28.34 7.34 -19.09
CA LYS A 84 -28.42 8.20 -17.90
C LYS A 84 -28.52 7.36 -16.63
N GLN A 85 -27.61 7.60 -15.69
CA GLN A 85 -27.50 6.82 -14.47
C GLN A 85 -28.80 6.69 -13.65
N PRO A 86 -29.61 7.76 -13.42
CA PRO A 86 -30.85 7.62 -12.66
C PRO A 86 -31.88 6.71 -13.36
N GLU A 87 -31.92 6.74 -14.69
CA GLU A 87 -32.82 5.92 -15.49
C GLU A 87 -32.41 4.44 -15.44
N LEU A 88 -31.09 4.16 -15.49
CA LEU A 88 -30.55 2.80 -15.40
C LEU A 88 -30.82 2.16 -14.03
N LEU A 89 -30.58 2.90 -12.94
CA LEU A 89 -30.92 2.44 -11.58
C LEU A 89 -32.40 2.10 -11.47
N GLN A 90 -33.29 2.94 -12.00
CA GLN A 90 -34.74 2.69 -11.97
C GLN A 90 -35.17 1.52 -12.85
N LYS A 91 -34.50 1.24 -13.98
CA LYS A 91 -34.71 0.01 -14.76
C LYS A 91 -34.33 -1.22 -13.93
N CYS A 92 -33.13 -1.25 -13.35
CA CYS A 92 -32.63 -2.37 -12.55
C CYS A 92 -33.50 -2.62 -11.31
N LEU A 93 -33.89 -1.58 -10.57
CA LEU A 93 -34.80 -1.68 -9.43
C LEU A 93 -36.14 -2.34 -9.80
N LYS A 94 -36.73 -1.98 -10.93
CA LYS A 94 -37.96 -2.61 -11.42
C LYS A 94 -37.75 -4.08 -11.82
N ALA A 95 -36.61 -4.39 -12.44
CA ALA A 95 -36.28 -5.75 -12.90
C ALA A 95 -36.05 -6.75 -11.77
N VAL A 96 -35.53 -6.31 -10.61
CA VAL A 96 -35.30 -7.21 -9.46
C VAL A 96 -36.54 -7.41 -8.56
N LEU A 97 -37.60 -6.60 -8.70
CA LEU A 97 -38.82 -6.73 -7.88
C LEU A 97 -39.50 -8.12 -7.92
N PRO A 98 -39.63 -8.81 -9.08
CA PRO A 98 -40.23 -10.14 -9.12
C PRO A 98 -39.41 -11.15 -8.30
N VAL A 99 -38.07 -11.04 -8.33
CA VAL A 99 -37.17 -11.87 -7.50
C VAL A 99 -37.35 -11.54 -6.02
N CYS A 100 -37.38 -10.26 -5.64
CA CYS A 100 -37.61 -9.83 -4.25
C CYS A 100 -38.95 -10.36 -3.69
N ASN A 101 -39.96 -10.48 -4.55
CA ASN A 101 -41.32 -10.92 -4.21
C ASN A 101 -41.58 -12.43 -4.42
N GLY A 102 -40.53 -13.24 -4.61
CA GLY A 102 -40.67 -14.70 -4.71
C GLY A 102 -41.31 -15.21 -6.01
N GLN A 103 -41.43 -14.37 -7.04
CA GLN A 103 -42.14 -14.66 -8.29
C GLN A 103 -41.27 -15.40 -9.33
N PHE A 104 -39.97 -15.52 -9.08
CA PHE A 104 -39.03 -16.26 -9.93
C PHE A 104 -38.78 -17.68 -9.39
N SER A 105 -38.91 -18.69 -10.25
CA SER A 105 -38.73 -20.10 -9.91
C SER A 105 -38.22 -20.90 -11.11
N THR A 106 -37.25 -21.78 -10.87
CA THR A 106 -36.71 -22.76 -11.82
C THR A 106 -36.67 -24.15 -11.17
N ALA A 107 -36.22 -25.17 -11.89
CA ALA A 107 -36.08 -26.52 -11.33
C ALA A 107 -35.07 -26.64 -10.17
N LEU A 108 -34.14 -25.68 -10.04
CA LEU A 108 -33.04 -25.70 -9.04
C LEU A 108 -33.07 -24.51 -8.06
N VAL A 109 -33.79 -23.44 -8.38
CA VAL A 109 -33.71 -22.14 -7.67
C VAL A 109 -35.11 -21.57 -7.50
N LYS A 110 -35.49 -21.20 -6.27
CA LYS A 110 -36.72 -20.43 -6.00
C LYS A 110 -36.37 -19.14 -5.27
N SER A 111 -36.83 -18.03 -5.82
CA SER A 111 -36.62 -16.71 -5.19
C SER A 111 -37.36 -16.54 -3.86
N SER A 112 -38.40 -17.33 -3.60
CA SER A 112 -39.05 -17.42 -2.27
C SER A 112 -38.07 -17.78 -1.15
N ASP A 113 -37.06 -18.58 -1.46
CA ASP A 113 -36.15 -19.15 -0.47
C ASP A 113 -35.16 -18.08 0.05
N ILE A 114 -35.04 -16.95 -0.66
CA ILE A 114 -34.38 -15.71 -0.20
C ILE A 114 -35.14 -15.15 1.00
N GLN A 115 -36.47 -15.02 0.90
CA GLN A 115 -37.29 -14.55 2.02
C GLN A 115 -37.25 -15.53 3.19
N THR A 116 -37.25 -16.85 2.94
CA THR A 116 -37.06 -17.87 3.99
C THR A 116 -35.72 -17.69 4.72
N ALA A 117 -34.62 -17.47 3.98
CA ALA A 117 -33.30 -17.23 4.56
C ALA A 117 -33.22 -15.90 5.34
N LEU A 118 -33.86 -14.83 4.86
CA LEU A 118 -33.92 -13.56 5.60
C LEU A 118 -34.81 -13.65 6.86
N ASN A 119 -35.87 -14.46 6.85
CA ASN A 119 -36.64 -14.76 8.06
C ASN A 119 -35.82 -15.56 9.09
N GLU A 120 -34.97 -16.49 8.66
CA GLU A 120 -34.01 -17.14 9.56
C GLU A 120 -32.94 -16.18 10.10
N TYR A 121 -32.53 -15.18 9.31
CA TYR A 121 -31.52 -14.18 9.71
C TYR A 121 -31.98 -13.28 10.88
N VAL A 122 -33.26 -12.86 10.86
CA VAL A 122 -33.83 -11.96 11.89
C VAL A 122 -34.10 -12.67 13.22
N CYS A 123 -34.15 -14.00 13.24
CA CYS A 123 -34.32 -14.79 14.47
C CYS A 123 -33.27 -14.43 15.54
N PRO A 124 -33.61 -14.48 16.85
CA PRO A 124 -32.64 -14.29 17.92
C PRO A 124 -31.57 -15.38 17.96
N GLY A 125 -30.31 -15.01 18.24
CA GLY A 125 -29.17 -15.93 18.28
C GLY A 125 -27.82 -15.23 18.52
N VAL A 126 -26.73 -15.99 18.39
CA VAL A 126 -25.33 -15.50 18.44
C VAL A 126 -24.77 -15.31 17.03
N GLU A 127 -23.78 -14.44 16.89
CA GLU A 127 -23.30 -13.92 15.60
C GLU A 127 -23.05 -14.98 14.51
N ASN A 128 -22.34 -16.06 14.87
CA ASN A 128 -22.03 -17.18 13.97
C ASN A 128 -23.26 -17.88 13.36
N HIS A 129 -24.45 -17.75 13.96
CA HIS A 129 -25.68 -18.34 13.42
C HIS A 129 -26.27 -17.55 12.24
N PHE A 130 -25.80 -16.32 11.98
CA PHE A 130 -26.36 -15.43 10.95
C PHE A 130 -25.60 -15.44 9.64
N TYR A 131 -24.34 -15.90 9.65
CA TYR A 131 -23.55 -16.10 8.43
C TYR A 131 -24.24 -17.05 7.46
N SER A 132 -24.69 -18.22 7.92
CA SER A 132 -25.34 -19.22 7.07
C SER A 132 -26.63 -18.70 6.39
N PRO A 133 -27.62 -18.11 7.10
CA PRO A 133 -28.78 -17.48 6.46
C PRO A 133 -28.42 -16.36 5.48
N PHE A 134 -27.45 -15.49 5.81
CA PHE A 134 -27.03 -14.39 4.92
C PHE A 134 -26.35 -14.90 3.64
N ILE A 135 -25.40 -15.83 3.77
CA ILE A 135 -24.71 -16.48 2.66
C ILE A 135 -25.73 -17.15 1.74
N ARG A 136 -26.69 -17.87 2.34
CA ARG A 136 -27.72 -18.58 1.58
C ARG A 136 -28.64 -17.61 0.84
N ALA A 137 -29.12 -16.55 1.49
CA ALA A 137 -29.89 -15.50 0.83
C ALA A 137 -29.12 -14.86 -0.34
N THR A 138 -27.83 -14.56 -0.14
CA THR A 138 -26.95 -13.93 -1.14
C THR A 138 -26.69 -14.85 -2.33
N ASN A 139 -26.37 -16.13 -2.10
CA ASN A 139 -26.07 -17.06 -3.19
C ASN A 139 -27.34 -17.49 -3.95
N ILE A 140 -28.50 -17.62 -3.29
CA ILE A 140 -29.79 -17.79 -3.98
C ILE A 140 -30.10 -16.56 -4.84
N ALA A 141 -29.87 -15.34 -4.31
CA ALA A 141 -30.06 -14.11 -5.06
C ALA A 141 -29.19 -14.07 -6.33
N LEU A 142 -27.89 -14.34 -6.22
CA LEU A 142 -26.98 -14.41 -7.38
C LEU A 142 -27.46 -15.43 -8.42
N ALA A 143 -27.90 -16.62 -7.99
CA ALA A 143 -28.46 -17.63 -8.89
C ALA A 143 -29.79 -17.22 -9.56
N CYS A 144 -30.59 -16.35 -8.94
CA CYS A 144 -31.78 -15.75 -9.57
C CYS A 144 -31.43 -14.61 -10.53
N LEU A 145 -30.41 -13.81 -10.19
CA LEU A 145 -29.99 -12.63 -10.94
C LEU A 145 -29.26 -12.97 -12.25
N GLU A 146 -28.78 -14.21 -12.43
CA GLU A 146 -28.19 -14.70 -13.69
C GLU A 146 -29.15 -14.49 -14.88
N GLU A 147 -30.45 -14.72 -14.68
CA GLU A 147 -31.50 -14.65 -15.72
C GLU A 147 -32.14 -13.26 -15.88
N ILE A 148 -31.72 -12.27 -15.10
CA ILE A 148 -32.27 -10.91 -15.19
C ILE A 148 -31.54 -10.13 -16.29
N GLU A 149 -32.24 -9.94 -17.40
CA GLU A 149 -31.81 -9.09 -18.51
C GLU A 149 -32.39 -7.68 -18.36
N VAL A 150 -31.51 -6.68 -18.43
CA VAL A 150 -31.89 -5.26 -18.43
C VAL A 150 -31.23 -4.57 -19.60
N ASP A 151 -32.05 -3.91 -20.42
CA ASP A 151 -31.59 -3.11 -21.57
C ASP A 151 -30.52 -2.07 -21.16
N GLY A 152 -29.32 -2.22 -21.75
CA GLY A 152 -28.12 -1.44 -21.45
C GLY A 152 -27.12 -2.09 -20.49
N MET A 153 -27.42 -3.27 -19.92
CA MET A 153 -26.49 -4.00 -19.05
C MET A 153 -25.72 -5.09 -19.81
N ARG A 154 -24.57 -5.54 -19.30
CA ARG A 154 -23.89 -6.74 -19.80
C ARG A 154 -24.57 -8.02 -19.29
N ALA A 155 -24.30 -9.13 -19.97
CA ALA A 155 -24.59 -10.47 -19.48
C ALA A 155 -23.68 -10.84 -18.28
N PRO A 156 -24.02 -11.86 -17.47
CA PRO A 156 -23.11 -12.41 -16.46
C PRO A 156 -21.75 -12.79 -17.06
N VAL A 157 -20.66 -12.63 -16.31
CA VAL A 157 -19.30 -12.94 -16.77
C VAL A 157 -18.86 -14.31 -16.23
N PRO A 158 -18.84 -15.41 -17.02
CA PRO A 158 -18.60 -16.75 -16.49
C PRO A 158 -17.25 -16.95 -15.82
N ALA A 159 -16.23 -16.19 -16.22
CA ALA A 159 -14.88 -16.25 -15.65
C ALA A 159 -14.79 -15.63 -14.25
N VAL A 160 -15.79 -14.83 -13.85
CA VAL A 160 -15.88 -14.14 -12.55
C VAL A 160 -17.25 -14.43 -11.90
N ASP A 161 -17.86 -15.57 -12.25
CA ASP A 161 -19.10 -16.02 -11.61
C ASP A 161 -18.90 -16.04 -10.09
N MET A 162 -19.78 -15.39 -9.35
CA MET A 162 -19.45 -14.83 -8.04
C MET A 162 -20.11 -15.62 -6.92
N ILE A 163 -19.38 -15.95 -5.86
CA ILE A 163 -19.96 -16.63 -4.68
C ILE A 163 -19.53 -15.96 -3.38
N CYS A 164 -20.49 -15.83 -2.45
CA CYS A 164 -20.24 -15.45 -1.07
C CYS A 164 -19.98 -16.71 -0.24
N GLN A 165 -18.90 -16.74 0.55
CA GLN A 165 -18.61 -17.84 1.47
C GLN A 165 -18.05 -17.34 2.80
N GLN A 166 -18.26 -18.11 3.87
CA GLN A 166 -17.60 -17.90 5.16
C GLN A 166 -16.11 -18.25 5.04
N ASN A 167 -15.25 -17.44 5.66
CA ASN A 167 -13.82 -17.68 5.70
C ASN A 167 -13.41 -18.21 7.08
N ASP A 168 -13.36 -19.54 7.23
CA ASP A 168 -13.03 -20.18 8.51
C ASP A 168 -11.54 -20.12 8.88
N MET A 169 -10.67 -19.91 7.89
CA MET A 169 -9.20 -19.98 8.05
C MET A 169 -8.56 -18.58 8.06
N PRO A 170 -7.51 -18.35 8.88
CA PRO A 170 -6.69 -17.15 8.75
C PRO A 170 -5.94 -17.14 7.41
N MET A 171 -6.14 -16.08 6.64
CA MET A 171 -5.39 -15.79 5.42
C MET A 171 -4.00 -15.22 5.75
N HIS A 172 -3.10 -15.30 4.78
CA HIS A 172 -1.69 -14.97 4.95
C HIS A 172 -1.15 -14.20 3.74
N GLN A 173 -0.36 -13.16 4.00
CA GLN A 173 0.39 -12.44 2.97
C GLN A 173 1.85 -12.27 3.41
N MET A 174 2.77 -12.36 2.45
CA MET A 174 4.18 -12.03 2.67
C MET A 174 4.45 -10.60 2.19
N HIS A 175 4.90 -9.77 3.13
CA HIS A 175 5.33 -8.40 2.93
C HIS A 175 6.85 -8.37 3.04
N GLN A 176 7.51 -8.55 1.89
CA GLN A 176 8.95 -8.81 1.79
C GLN A 176 9.36 -10.01 2.68
N THR A 177 9.79 -9.74 3.91
CA THR A 177 10.32 -10.75 4.85
C THR A 177 9.44 -10.95 6.09
N ARG A 178 8.28 -10.29 6.14
CA ARG A 178 7.30 -10.36 7.24
C ARG A 178 6.01 -11.01 6.76
N LYS A 179 5.38 -11.80 7.61
CA LYS A 179 4.07 -12.41 7.36
C LYS A 179 2.98 -11.62 8.09
N SER A 180 1.92 -11.23 7.40
CA SER A 180 0.65 -10.82 8.04
C SER A 180 -0.27 -12.04 8.19
N ILE A 181 -1.17 -11.95 9.17
CA ILE A 181 -2.25 -12.92 9.39
C ILE A 181 -3.51 -12.10 9.61
N ARG A 182 -4.59 -12.46 8.92
CA ARG A 182 -5.87 -11.75 8.90
C ARG A 182 -6.98 -12.77 8.66
N LYS A 183 -8.15 -12.58 9.25
CA LYS A 183 -9.32 -13.45 9.04
C LYS A 183 -10.56 -12.58 8.87
N PRO A 184 -10.97 -12.21 7.64
CA PRO A 184 -12.30 -11.65 7.40
C PRO A 184 -13.38 -12.69 7.74
N ASP A 185 -14.57 -12.22 8.13
CA ASP A 185 -15.73 -13.10 8.39
C ASP A 185 -16.18 -13.84 7.11
N LEU A 186 -16.59 -13.08 6.09
CA LEU A 186 -16.96 -13.62 4.78
C LEU A 186 -16.06 -13.03 3.68
N VAL A 187 -15.97 -13.76 2.57
CA VAL A 187 -15.30 -13.32 1.35
C VAL A 187 -16.18 -13.54 0.13
N ILE A 188 -16.08 -12.62 -0.82
CA ILE A 188 -16.61 -12.74 -2.17
C ILE A 188 -15.47 -13.19 -3.08
N LEU A 189 -15.68 -14.30 -3.78
CA LEU A 189 -14.70 -14.93 -4.67
C LEU A 189 -15.29 -15.20 -6.06
N PRO A 190 -14.44 -15.36 -7.09
CA PRO A 190 -14.77 -16.12 -8.28
C PRO A 190 -15.05 -17.59 -7.90
N LEU A 191 -16.05 -18.22 -8.54
CA LEU A 191 -16.54 -19.55 -8.22
C LEU A 191 -15.47 -20.65 -8.42
N ASN A 192 -14.55 -20.44 -9.37
CA ASN A 192 -13.40 -21.32 -9.61
C ASN A 192 -12.29 -21.20 -8.55
N SER A 193 -12.29 -20.14 -7.73
CA SER A 193 -11.40 -19.95 -6.57
C SER A 193 -12.06 -20.36 -5.24
N ALA A 194 -13.37 -20.65 -5.25
CA ALA A 194 -14.13 -21.00 -4.05
C ALA A 194 -13.89 -22.45 -3.61
N CYS A 195 -14.19 -22.74 -2.34
CA CYS A 195 -13.99 -24.06 -1.74
C CYS A 195 -15.02 -25.13 -2.20
N VAL A 196 -15.78 -24.89 -3.27
CA VAL A 196 -16.85 -25.79 -3.77
C VAL A 196 -16.22 -26.98 -4.51
N PRO A 197 -16.68 -28.24 -4.31
CA PRO A 197 -15.99 -29.43 -4.82
C PRO A 197 -16.04 -29.60 -6.35
N PHE A 198 -15.11 -28.95 -7.06
CA PHE A 198 -14.87 -29.16 -8.49
C PHE A 198 -13.80 -30.25 -8.74
N GLN A 199 -14.23 -31.50 -8.96
CA GLN A 199 -13.40 -32.52 -9.63
C GLN A 199 -14.21 -33.38 -10.59
N ASP A 200 -14.52 -32.82 -11.77
CA ASP A 200 -14.90 -33.63 -12.93
C ASP A 200 -13.64 -34.29 -13.55
N LYS A 201 -13.05 -35.25 -12.82
CA LYS A 201 -11.95 -36.09 -13.33
C LYS A 201 -12.46 -37.15 -14.31
N LYS A 202 -13.04 -36.71 -15.43
CA LYS A 202 -13.15 -37.52 -16.65
C LYS A 202 -11.80 -37.55 -17.37
N GLY A 203 -10.84 -38.28 -16.81
CA GLY A 203 -9.53 -38.49 -17.44
C GLY A 203 -8.53 -39.23 -16.55
N SER A 204 -8.08 -40.40 -17.03
CA SER A 204 -6.89 -41.11 -16.53
C SER A 204 -6.88 -41.63 -15.08
N LYS A 205 -7.73 -42.63 -14.80
CA LYS A 205 -7.38 -43.67 -13.80
C LYS A 205 -6.31 -44.61 -14.38
N LYS A 206 -5.04 -44.24 -14.34
CA LYS A 206 -3.94 -45.22 -14.38
C LYS A 206 -3.65 -45.68 -12.95
N GLY A 207 -4.36 -46.74 -12.53
CA GLY A 207 -4.10 -47.38 -11.25
C GLY A 207 -2.73 -48.06 -11.23
N LYS A 208 -1.85 -47.65 -10.30
CA LYS A 208 -0.72 -48.49 -9.87
C LYS A 208 -1.22 -49.44 -8.79
N GLN A 209 -1.51 -50.68 -9.17
CA GLN A 209 -1.44 -51.82 -8.25
C GLN A 209 -0.32 -52.75 -8.69
N SER A 210 0.57 -53.05 -7.75
CA SER A 210 1.67 -53.99 -7.88
C SER A 210 1.15 -55.43 -7.84
N GLY A 211 1.50 -56.29 -8.80
CA GLY A 211 0.95 -57.66 -8.80
C GLY A 211 1.40 -58.61 -9.91
N ARG A 212 2.71 -58.90 -9.98
CA ARG A 212 3.29 -60.23 -10.30
C ARG A 212 2.64 -61.11 -11.42
N GLN A 213 3.42 -61.29 -12.49
CA GLN A 213 3.58 -62.50 -13.33
C GLN A 213 2.60 -62.87 -14.49
N LYS A 214 3.26 -63.22 -15.61
CA LYS A 214 2.92 -64.23 -16.65
C LYS A 214 1.92 -63.90 -17.80
N SER A 215 2.54 -63.55 -18.92
CA SER A 215 2.59 -64.35 -20.17
C SER A 215 1.62 -64.10 -21.35
N LYS A 216 2.20 -64.20 -22.56
CA LYS A 216 1.63 -64.56 -23.89
C LYS A 216 0.69 -63.57 -24.63
N GLN A 217 1.30 -62.82 -25.55
CA GLN A 217 1.23 -63.04 -27.02
C GLN A 217 -0.16 -63.35 -27.66
N LYS A 218 -0.71 -62.42 -28.46
CA LYS A 218 -0.88 -62.56 -29.94
C LYS A 218 -1.69 -61.44 -30.63
N ASP A 219 -1.12 -60.93 -31.72
CA ASP A 219 -1.68 -60.68 -33.07
C ASP A 219 -3.18 -60.41 -33.29
N ARG A 220 -3.49 -59.25 -33.90
CA ARG A 220 -4.12 -59.05 -35.24
C ARG A 220 -4.47 -57.56 -35.43
N GLN A 221 -3.79 -56.79 -36.28
CA GLN A 221 -3.87 -56.68 -37.76
C GLN A 221 -5.18 -56.08 -38.33
N LYS A 222 -5.00 -54.98 -39.10
CA LYS A 222 -5.80 -54.53 -40.26
C LYS A 222 -7.26 -54.12 -39.98
N ASN A 223 -8.00 -53.30 -40.75
CA ASN A 223 -7.81 -52.37 -41.90
C ASN A 223 -9.13 -51.51 -41.97
N ASP A 224 -9.41 -50.48 -42.79
CA ASP A 224 -8.74 -49.77 -43.90
C ASP A 224 -9.36 -48.34 -44.08
N GLU A 225 -8.83 -47.55 -45.03
CA GLU A 225 -9.49 -46.69 -46.08
C GLU A 225 -11.03 -46.39 -46.03
N LYS A 226 -11.60 -45.26 -46.52
CA LYS A 226 -11.15 -44.06 -47.26
C LYS A 226 -12.26 -42.97 -47.40
N ASP A 227 -11.82 -41.73 -47.68
CA ASP A 227 -12.35 -40.70 -48.62
C ASP A 227 -13.75 -40.00 -48.55
N ASP A 228 -13.68 -38.70 -48.92
CA ASP A 228 -14.60 -37.81 -49.66
C ASP A 228 -15.78 -37.00 -49.05
N GLU A 229 -15.47 -35.72 -48.80
CA GLU A 229 -16.07 -34.47 -49.33
C GLU A 229 -17.58 -34.10 -49.32
N LYS A 230 -17.80 -32.82 -48.94
CA LYS A 230 -18.87 -31.85 -49.30
C LYS A 230 -20.29 -31.99 -48.71
N ASN A 231 -20.64 -31.01 -47.85
CA ASN A 231 -21.52 -29.89 -48.24
C ASN A 231 -21.54 -28.79 -47.17
N ASP A 232 -21.58 -27.53 -47.61
CA ASP A 232 -21.83 -26.34 -46.78
C ASP A 232 -23.35 -26.07 -46.62
N GLU A 233 -23.67 -25.12 -45.73
CA GLU A 233 -25.00 -24.52 -45.48
C GLU A 233 -26.11 -25.41 -44.86
N LYS A 234 -26.12 -25.46 -43.51
CA LYS A 234 -27.25 -25.00 -42.66
C LYS A 234 -26.82 -24.98 -41.18
N ASP A 235 -26.75 -23.83 -40.52
CA ASP A 235 -27.85 -22.98 -40.03
C ASP A 235 -28.28 -23.37 -38.61
N ASP A 236 -28.00 -22.45 -37.70
CA ASP A 236 -28.27 -22.31 -36.26
C ASP A 236 -29.00 -23.42 -35.47
N GLY A 237 -28.36 -23.89 -34.37
CA GLY A 237 -29.06 -24.68 -33.34
C GLY A 237 -28.24 -25.37 -32.25
N LYS A 238 -26.91 -25.50 -32.37
CA LYS A 238 -26.11 -26.39 -31.47
C LYS A 238 -25.27 -25.71 -30.37
N ASN A 239 -25.31 -24.39 -30.22
CA ASN A 239 -24.56 -23.71 -29.16
C ASN A 239 -25.29 -23.63 -27.81
N ASN A 240 -26.62 -23.79 -27.76
CA ASN A 240 -27.39 -23.57 -26.53
C ASN A 240 -27.26 -24.70 -25.50
N GLU A 241 -27.20 -25.98 -25.92
CA GLU A 241 -27.14 -27.12 -24.97
C GLU A 241 -25.90 -27.08 -24.06
N ASN A 242 -24.78 -26.54 -24.55
CA ASN A 242 -23.56 -26.38 -23.76
C ASN A 242 -23.62 -25.20 -22.76
N ASP A 243 -24.34 -24.11 -23.09
CA ASP A 243 -24.51 -22.99 -22.16
C ASP A 243 -25.53 -23.33 -21.06
N ASP A 244 -26.66 -23.93 -21.41
CA ASP A 244 -27.67 -24.40 -20.44
C ASP A 244 -27.07 -25.41 -19.43
N GLY A 245 -26.23 -26.33 -19.90
CA GLY A 245 -25.50 -27.27 -19.03
C GLY A 245 -24.54 -26.58 -18.07
N GLN A 246 -23.88 -25.50 -18.50
CA GLN A 246 -23.02 -24.69 -17.63
C GLN A 246 -23.85 -23.89 -16.62
N ARG A 247 -24.93 -23.20 -17.04
CA ARG A 247 -25.84 -22.46 -16.13
C ARG A 247 -26.41 -23.36 -15.03
N GLN A 248 -26.90 -24.55 -15.38
CA GLN A 248 -27.38 -25.52 -14.37
C GLN A 248 -26.27 -25.94 -13.39
N THR A 249 -25.03 -26.07 -13.86
CA THR A 249 -23.88 -26.39 -13.01
C THR A 249 -23.53 -25.25 -12.05
N ARG A 250 -23.52 -23.99 -12.53
CA ARG A 250 -23.31 -22.78 -11.70
C ARG A 250 -24.39 -22.63 -10.63
N ARG A 251 -25.66 -22.78 -11.00
CA ARG A 251 -26.79 -22.74 -10.05
C ARG A 251 -26.69 -23.82 -8.98
N LYS A 252 -26.28 -25.04 -9.36
CA LYS A 252 -26.04 -26.12 -8.39
C LYS A 252 -24.92 -25.76 -7.42
N ALA A 253 -23.84 -25.13 -7.89
CA ALA A 253 -22.74 -24.69 -7.02
C ALA A 253 -23.16 -23.59 -6.04
N HIS A 254 -24.00 -22.63 -6.46
CA HIS A 254 -24.60 -21.63 -5.56
C HIS A 254 -25.51 -22.24 -4.48
N MET A 255 -26.14 -23.38 -4.77
CA MET A 255 -27.01 -24.11 -3.84
C MET A 255 -26.29 -25.10 -2.93
N ASP A 256 -25.05 -25.50 -3.25
CA ASP A 256 -24.24 -26.34 -2.37
C ASP A 256 -23.55 -25.48 -1.29
N THR A 257 -24.37 -24.80 -0.47
CA THR A 257 -23.92 -24.03 0.68
C THR A 257 -23.52 -24.93 1.86
N SER A 258 -23.26 -26.22 1.62
CA SER A 258 -22.95 -27.19 2.66
C SER A 258 -21.44 -27.18 2.96
N ALA A 259 -21.07 -26.78 4.18
CA ALA A 259 -19.69 -26.69 4.65
C ALA A 259 -19.05 -28.08 4.91
N THR A 260 -18.97 -28.91 3.86
CA THR A 260 -18.37 -30.26 3.88
C THR A 260 -17.06 -30.33 3.08
N ALA A 261 -16.75 -29.31 2.28
CA ALA A 261 -15.43 -29.14 1.72
C ALA A 261 -14.40 -28.86 2.82
N LYS A 262 -13.17 -29.37 2.65
CA LYS A 262 -12.09 -29.08 3.59
C LYS A 262 -11.71 -27.60 3.52
N PRO A 263 -11.44 -26.92 4.66
CA PRO A 263 -10.94 -25.55 4.63
C PRO A 263 -9.66 -25.46 3.80
N GLN A 264 -9.70 -24.64 2.75
CA GLN A 264 -8.57 -24.38 1.86
C GLN A 264 -7.95 -23.02 2.20
N ASN A 265 -6.62 -22.92 2.10
CA ASN A 265 -5.94 -21.63 2.27
C ASN A 265 -6.24 -20.74 1.05
N LEU A 266 -7.05 -19.71 1.26
CA LEU A 266 -7.39 -18.72 0.24
C LEU A 266 -6.27 -17.68 0.11
N PRO A 267 -5.75 -17.40 -1.10
CA PRO A 267 -4.76 -16.35 -1.30
C PRO A 267 -5.47 -14.99 -1.51
N TRP A 268 -4.88 -13.91 -0.97
CA TRP A 268 -5.41 -12.55 -1.12
C TRP A 268 -5.54 -12.06 -2.57
N LYS A 269 -4.81 -12.67 -3.51
CA LYS A 269 -4.89 -12.35 -4.93
C LYS A 269 -6.21 -12.78 -5.59
N ASP A 270 -6.95 -13.71 -5.00
CA ASP A 270 -8.18 -14.28 -5.57
C ASP A 270 -9.45 -13.66 -4.94
N VAL A 271 -9.32 -12.79 -3.93
CA VAL A 271 -10.45 -12.11 -3.28
C VAL A 271 -10.94 -10.93 -4.11
N LEU A 272 -12.26 -10.82 -4.30
CA LEU A 272 -12.94 -9.69 -4.94
C LEU A 272 -13.35 -8.63 -3.93
N ALA A 273 -13.94 -9.06 -2.81
CA ALA A 273 -14.33 -8.23 -1.67
C ALA A 273 -14.31 -9.04 -0.36
N CYS A 274 -14.05 -8.37 0.76
CA CYS A 274 -14.34 -8.87 2.10
C CYS A 274 -15.69 -8.34 2.59
N ILE A 275 -16.42 -9.16 3.37
CA ILE A 275 -17.57 -8.70 4.15
C ILE A 275 -17.27 -8.95 5.62
N GLU A 276 -17.28 -7.88 6.40
CA GLU A 276 -17.05 -7.90 7.85
C GLU A 276 -18.37 -7.66 8.58
N PHE A 277 -18.72 -8.52 9.54
CA PHE A 277 -20.00 -8.49 10.24
C PHE A 277 -19.84 -7.98 11.68
N LYS A 278 -20.84 -7.24 12.17
CA LYS A 278 -21.01 -6.92 13.59
C LYS A 278 -22.49 -6.97 13.96
N ARG A 279 -22.90 -7.66 15.02
CA ARG A 279 -24.30 -7.65 15.49
C ARG A 279 -24.48 -6.91 16.83
N LYS A 280 -25.01 -5.68 16.82
CA LYS A 280 -25.25 -4.90 18.06
C LYS A 280 -26.55 -5.28 18.77
N THR A 281 -27.49 -5.92 18.08
CA THR A 281 -28.76 -6.38 18.65
C THR A 281 -28.69 -7.73 19.38
N ALA A 282 -27.54 -8.42 19.36
CA ALA A 282 -27.37 -9.72 20.01
C ALA A 282 -27.77 -9.66 21.50
N GLY A 283 -28.85 -10.36 21.86
CA GLY A 283 -29.38 -10.42 23.23
C GLY A 283 -30.27 -9.25 23.68
N ARG A 284 -30.65 -8.29 22.81
CA ARG A 284 -31.57 -7.19 23.16
C ARG A 284 -33.00 -7.45 22.68
N THR A 285 -33.99 -6.98 23.44
CA THR A 285 -35.43 -7.21 23.21
C THR A 285 -36.06 -6.41 22.08
N LYS A 286 -35.32 -5.50 21.43
CA LYS A 286 -35.72 -4.92 20.12
C LYS A 286 -34.97 -5.69 19.03
N GLY A 287 -35.65 -6.67 18.44
CA GLY A 287 -35.13 -7.43 17.30
C GLY A 287 -35.05 -6.61 16.02
N ILE A 288 -34.31 -7.15 15.06
CA ILE A 288 -34.34 -6.71 13.66
C ILE A 288 -35.76 -6.89 13.11
N LYS A 289 -36.22 -5.96 12.26
CA LYS A 289 -37.56 -6.07 11.65
C LYS A 289 -37.62 -7.23 10.67
N GLU A 290 -38.69 -8.01 10.74
CA GLU A 290 -38.98 -9.09 9.79
C GLU A 290 -39.08 -8.56 8.34
N PRO A 291 -38.69 -9.37 7.33
CA PRO A 291 -38.90 -9.04 5.92
C PRO A 291 -40.35 -8.61 5.62
N PRO A 292 -40.58 -7.55 4.83
CA PRO A 292 -41.92 -7.21 4.34
C PRO A 292 -42.55 -8.37 3.58
N SER A 293 -43.87 -8.55 3.70
CA SER A 293 -44.63 -9.55 2.95
C SER A 293 -44.64 -9.31 1.43
N SER A 294 -44.35 -8.07 1.01
CA SER A 294 -44.05 -7.71 -0.38
C SER A 294 -43.20 -6.44 -0.43
N TYR A 295 -42.29 -6.38 -1.39
CA TYR A 295 -41.44 -5.23 -1.67
C TYR A 295 -42.04 -4.37 -2.78
N THR A 296 -41.98 -3.05 -2.58
CA THR A 296 -42.34 -2.01 -3.55
C THR A 296 -41.18 -1.02 -3.67
N LEU A 297 -41.14 -0.23 -4.74
CA LEU A 297 -40.10 0.80 -4.86
C LEU A 297 -40.48 2.02 -4.02
N THR A 298 -39.56 2.37 -3.12
CA THR A 298 -39.62 3.55 -2.27
C THR A 298 -38.43 4.47 -2.52
N ASP A 299 -38.62 5.76 -2.23
CA ASP A 299 -37.52 6.72 -2.19
C ASP A 299 -36.45 6.25 -1.20
N TYR A 300 -35.18 6.45 -1.56
CA TYR A 300 -34.07 6.03 -0.71
C TYR A 300 -34.05 6.83 0.60
N VAL A 301 -34.04 6.13 1.73
CA VAL A 301 -33.88 6.72 3.05
C VAL A 301 -32.45 6.43 3.54
N PRO A 302 -31.55 7.43 3.59
CA PRO A 302 -30.18 7.21 4.03
C PRO A 302 -30.11 6.80 5.51
N THR A 303 -29.46 5.67 5.79
CA THR A 303 -29.07 5.31 7.16
C THR A 303 -27.68 5.88 7.47
N LYS A 304 -27.52 6.42 8.69
CA LYS A 304 -26.20 6.79 9.21
C LYS A 304 -25.41 5.52 9.57
N PRO A 305 -24.08 5.53 9.52
CA PRO A 305 -23.28 4.38 9.92
C PRO A 305 -23.42 4.11 11.42
N GLU A 306 -23.82 2.89 11.81
CA GLU A 306 -24.11 2.54 13.21
C GLU A 306 -23.02 1.68 13.88
N TYR A 307 -21.81 1.54 13.33
CA TYR A 307 -20.67 0.93 14.04
C TYR A 307 -20.02 1.90 15.07
N LEU A 308 -19.10 1.39 15.89
CA LEU A 308 -18.43 2.16 16.95
C LEU A 308 -17.45 3.22 16.36
N PRO A 309 -17.16 4.34 17.06
CA PRO A 309 -17.58 5.61 16.48
C PRO A 309 -16.48 6.45 15.82
N ILE A 310 -16.73 6.84 14.56
CA ILE A 310 -16.14 8.04 13.94
C ILE A 310 -16.57 9.31 14.73
N ASP A 311 -17.69 9.27 15.46
CA ASP A 311 -18.20 10.37 16.31
C ASP A 311 -17.36 10.65 17.58
N HIS A 312 -16.45 9.78 18.00
CA HIS A 312 -15.55 10.08 19.13
C HIS A 312 -14.29 10.86 18.75
N LEU A 313 -13.99 10.96 17.45
CA LEU A 313 -12.82 11.67 16.93
C LEU A 313 -13.17 13.05 16.36
N ARG A 314 -14.45 13.29 16.02
CA ARG A 314 -15.02 14.63 15.89
C ARG A 314 -15.33 15.25 17.26
N THR A 315 -14.30 15.44 18.09
CA THR A 315 -14.39 16.49 19.12
C THR A 315 -14.68 17.80 18.39
N ALA A 316 -15.77 18.48 18.75
CA ALA A 316 -16.21 19.69 18.07
C ALA A 316 -15.05 20.69 17.97
N ASP A 317 -14.82 21.24 16.78
CA ASP A 317 -13.96 22.41 16.63
C ASP A 317 -14.41 23.45 17.67
N PRO A 318 -13.50 23.99 18.51
CA PRO A 318 -13.84 25.12 19.35
C PRO A 318 -14.29 26.24 18.40
N ALA A 319 -15.57 26.62 18.51
CA ALA A 319 -16.20 27.53 17.58
C ALA A 319 -15.29 28.75 17.33
N PRO A 320 -15.10 29.18 16.06
CA PRO A 320 -14.18 30.26 15.75
C PRO A 320 -14.55 31.47 16.60
N ALA A 321 -13.58 31.93 17.42
CA ALA A 321 -13.80 33.05 18.31
C ALA A 321 -14.32 34.24 17.48
N PRO A 322 -15.40 34.91 17.91
CA PRO A 322 -15.98 35.99 17.13
C PRO A 322 -14.92 37.06 16.87
N PRO A 323 -14.89 37.66 15.66
CA PRO A 323 -13.83 38.57 15.26
C PRO A 323 -13.74 39.74 16.24
N GLN A 324 -12.65 39.77 17.01
CA GLN A 324 -12.37 40.89 17.91
C GLN A 324 -12.00 42.10 17.06
N THR A 325 -12.93 43.04 16.95
CA THR A 325 -12.69 44.37 16.39
C THR A 325 -11.52 45.05 17.11
N PRO A 326 -10.68 45.84 16.39
CA PRO A 326 -9.52 46.49 17.02
C PRO A 326 -9.97 47.49 18.08
N ALA A 327 -9.74 47.16 19.35
CA ALA A 327 -9.92 48.10 20.45
C ALA A 327 -8.80 49.16 20.41
N THR A 328 -9.20 50.43 20.45
CA THR A 328 -8.31 51.58 20.31
C THR A 328 -7.34 51.72 21.50
N GLN A 329 -6.17 52.30 21.24
CA GLN A 329 -5.17 52.63 22.26
C GLN A 329 -5.72 53.57 23.34
N THR A 330 -5.46 53.25 24.61
CA THR A 330 -5.21 54.25 25.67
C THR A 330 -4.12 53.73 26.60
N ALA A 331 -3.12 54.57 26.88
CA ALA A 331 -1.99 54.25 27.74
C ALA A 331 -2.26 54.63 29.22
N SER A 332 -1.65 53.89 30.16
CA SER A 332 -1.08 54.45 31.40
C SER A 332 -0.33 53.39 32.22
N ASP A 333 1.00 53.51 32.25
CA ASP A 333 1.88 53.55 33.43
C ASP A 333 1.84 52.55 34.61
N THR A 334 3.06 52.38 35.14
CA THR A 334 3.45 52.04 36.53
C THR A 334 3.37 50.60 37.07
N ALA A 335 4.53 49.93 36.94
CA ALA A 335 5.42 49.60 38.06
C ALA A 335 5.11 48.46 39.09
N SER A 336 6.16 47.63 39.25
CA SER A 336 6.72 47.17 40.55
C SER A 336 6.28 45.84 41.20
N ALA A 337 7.28 44.97 41.35
CA ALA A 337 7.57 44.10 42.51
C ALA A 337 6.58 42.99 42.96
N ALA A 338 6.92 41.76 42.56
CA ALA A 338 7.49 40.70 43.41
C ALA A 338 6.75 40.12 44.66
N GLN A 339 7.12 38.87 44.94
CA GLN A 339 6.99 38.08 46.19
C GLN A 339 5.71 37.25 46.42
N SER A 340 5.90 35.92 46.31
CA SER A 340 5.29 34.88 47.15
C SER A 340 5.60 35.15 48.65
N PRO A 341 4.91 34.57 49.68
CA PRO A 341 4.49 33.15 49.72
C PRO A 341 3.23 32.80 50.56
N GLY A 342 2.91 31.50 50.63
CA GLY A 342 2.71 30.84 51.94
C GLY A 342 1.31 30.70 52.58
N LEU A 343 0.69 29.54 52.33
CA LEU A 343 0.10 28.60 53.33
C LEU A 343 -1.09 28.98 54.26
N THR A 344 -1.82 27.90 54.61
CA THR A 344 -2.86 27.71 55.66
C THR A 344 -4.20 28.44 55.56
N ALA A 345 -5.29 28.01 56.21
CA ALA A 345 -5.90 26.67 56.41
C ALA A 345 -7.23 26.84 57.20
N ALA A 346 -8.35 26.19 56.82
CA ALA A 346 -9.43 25.76 57.73
C ALA A 346 -10.55 24.97 57.02
N GLN A 347 -10.89 23.80 57.55
CA GLN A 347 -12.25 23.20 57.48
C GLN A 347 -13.00 23.52 58.79
N PRO A 348 -14.31 23.24 58.91
CA PRO A 348 -14.78 21.91 59.39
C PRO A 348 -15.84 21.27 58.44
N SER A 349 -15.87 19.96 58.18
CA SER A 349 -16.32 18.81 59.03
C SER A 349 -17.83 18.86 59.38
N ARG A 350 -18.66 17.79 59.33
CA ARG A 350 -18.52 16.31 59.48
C ARG A 350 -19.58 15.63 58.57
N GLY A 351 -19.66 14.34 58.28
CA GLY A 351 -19.03 13.08 58.73
C GLY A 351 -20.07 11.94 58.52
N GLY A 352 -19.78 10.63 58.46
CA GLY A 352 -18.52 9.89 58.49
C GLY A 352 -18.80 8.36 58.52
N SER A 353 -17.73 7.57 58.65
CA SER A 353 -17.70 6.14 59.06
C SER A 353 -17.90 5.09 57.94
N SER A 354 -17.07 4.03 57.81
CA SER A 354 -15.80 3.70 58.51
C SER A 354 -15.07 2.47 57.93
N SER A 355 -13.72 2.52 57.90
CA SER A 355 -12.76 1.43 58.25
C SER A 355 -12.74 0.12 57.42
N LYS A 356 -11.61 -0.58 57.19
CA LYS A 356 -10.18 -0.45 57.60
C LYS A 356 -9.34 -1.24 56.56
N ARG A 357 -8.19 -0.71 56.08
CA ARG A 357 -6.77 -1.08 56.42
C ARG A 357 -6.39 -2.55 56.11
N LYS A 358 -5.16 -2.90 55.66
CA LYS A 358 -3.84 -2.24 55.80
C LYS A 358 -2.79 -2.81 54.80
N ALA A 359 -1.70 -2.06 54.55
CA ALA A 359 -0.40 -2.59 54.05
C ALA A 359 0.45 -3.14 55.22
N THR A 360 1.66 -3.74 55.11
CA THR A 360 2.87 -3.46 54.28
C THR A 360 3.83 -4.68 54.21
N ASP A 361 4.94 -4.53 53.45
CA ASP A 361 6.23 -5.29 53.50
C ASP A 361 6.22 -6.78 53.04
N THR A 362 7.27 -7.37 52.44
CA THR A 362 8.73 -7.18 52.61
C THR A 362 9.51 -7.58 51.34
N LEU A 363 10.74 -7.09 51.16
CA LEU A 363 11.73 -7.60 50.19
C LEU A 363 12.42 -8.87 50.69
N GLU A 364 12.47 -9.94 49.89
CA GLU A 364 13.70 -10.77 49.79
C GLU A 364 13.73 -11.68 48.55
N SER A 365 14.93 -12.08 48.14
CA SER A 365 15.23 -12.73 46.87
C SER A 365 15.27 -14.27 46.94
N ALA A 366 14.72 -14.94 45.94
CA ALA A 366 15.06 -16.34 45.65
C ALA A 366 15.11 -16.60 44.14
N ALA A 367 16.33 -16.67 43.57
CA ALA A 367 16.53 -16.98 42.17
C ALA A 367 16.30 -18.48 41.88
N LYS A 368 15.48 -18.79 40.88
CA LYS A 368 15.56 -20.07 40.15
C LYS A 368 15.73 -19.82 38.66
N LYS A 369 16.92 -20.16 38.16
CA LYS A 369 17.22 -20.25 36.73
C LYS A 369 16.41 -21.41 36.12
N SER A 370 15.58 -21.14 35.12
CA SER A 370 15.24 -22.12 34.08
C SER A 370 15.82 -21.64 32.76
N LYS A 371 16.90 -22.31 32.33
CA LYS A 371 17.55 -22.07 31.04
C LYS A 371 16.80 -22.90 30.00
N GLY A 372 16.25 -22.28 28.97
CA GLY A 372 15.56 -22.99 27.89
C GLY A 372 15.22 -22.04 26.74
N ASN A 373 15.88 -22.24 25.60
CA ASN A 373 15.46 -21.60 24.36
C ASN A 373 14.07 -22.12 24.00
N HIS A 374 13.12 -21.24 23.74
CA HIS A 374 11.97 -21.54 22.91
C HIS A 374 11.80 -20.43 21.88
N ASP A 375 11.79 -20.84 20.61
CA ASP A 375 11.52 -19.95 19.48
C ASP A 375 10.11 -19.37 19.55
N ASP A 376 9.94 -18.15 19.04
CA ASP A 376 8.65 -17.49 18.83
C ASP A 376 7.70 -18.42 18.04
N LYS A 377 6.76 -19.06 18.73
CA LYS A 377 5.62 -19.77 18.12
C LYS A 377 4.32 -19.47 18.87
N ASP A 378 3.35 -19.01 18.08
CA ASP A 378 1.91 -19.18 18.29
C ASP A 378 1.26 -18.49 19.51
N ALA A 379 1.78 -17.33 19.94
CA ALA A 379 1.14 -16.43 20.94
C ALA A 379 0.52 -15.14 20.32
N ASP A 380 0.22 -15.17 19.01
CA ASP A 380 0.27 -13.96 18.16
C ASP A 380 -1.02 -13.64 17.38
N ALA A 381 -2.13 -14.33 17.68
CA ALA A 381 -3.43 -14.14 17.01
C ALA A 381 -4.32 -13.06 17.65
N ASP A 382 -4.16 -12.78 18.95
CA ASP A 382 -5.07 -11.90 19.72
C ASP A 382 -4.83 -10.39 19.55
N ALA A 383 -3.76 -9.98 18.85
CA ALA A 383 -3.39 -8.56 18.77
C ALA A 383 -4.32 -7.69 17.90
N ASP A 384 -5.11 -8.29 17.00
CA ASP A 384 -6.07 -7.58 16.14
C ASP A 384 -7.53 -7.65 16.69
N ALA A 385 -7.78 -8.39 17.77
CA ALA A 385 -9.14 -8.70 18.26
C ALA A 385 -9.87 -7.52 18.94
N ASP A 386 -9.16 -6.41 19.17
CA ASP A 386 -9.66 -5.17 19.83
C ASP A 386 -9.57 -3.95 18.87
N LEU A 387 -9.42 -4.19 17.57
CA LEU A 387 -9.44 -3.13 16.55
C LEU A 387 -10.86 -2.74 16.16
N ASP A 388 -11.07 -1.47 15.83
CA ASP A 388 -12.33 -1.03 15.24
C ASP A 388 -12.59 -1.71 13.89
N VAL A 389 -13.86 -2.02 13.61
CA VAL A 389 -14.31 -2.74 12.41
C VAL A 389 -13.86 -2.07 11.11
N THR A 390 -13.78 -0.73 11.09
CA THR A 390 -13.31 0.03 9.93
C THR A 390 -11.80 -0.17 9.73
N VAL A 391 -11.02 -0.17 10.81
CA VAL A 391 -9.57 -0.40 10.79
C VAL A 391 -9.26 -1.83 10.35
N GLN A 392 -10.02 -2.80 10.85
CA GLN A 392 -9.95 -4.20 10.46
C GLN A 392 -10.25 -4.38 8.94
N THR A 393 -11.32 -3.76 8.44
CA THR A 393 -11.68 -3.81 7.01
C THR A 393 -10.65 -3.07 6.13
N GLY A 394 -10.09 -1.97 6.62
CA GLY A 394 -8.98 -1.24 5.99
C GLY A 394 -7.68 -2.06 5.93
N LEU A 395 -7.40 -2.89 6.95
CA LEU A 395 -6.28 -3.84 6.90
C LEU A 395 -6.48 -4.88 5.80
N TYR A 396 -7.70 -5.39 5.58
CA TYR A 396 -7.98 -6.33 4.48
C TYR A 396 -7.77 -5.69 3.12
N ALA A 397 -8.29 -4.47 2.91
CA ALA A 397 -8.02 -3.72 1.68
C ALA A 397 -6.52 -3.49 1.45
N ALA A 398 -5.72 -3.25 2.50
CA ALA A 398 -4.27 -3.17 2.39
C ALA A 398 -3.59 -4.51 2.01
N GLU A 399 -4.09 -5.66 2.47
CA GLU A 399 -3.62 -6.99 2.02
C GLU A 399 -3.97 -7.22 0.53
N MET A 400 -5.22 -6.95 0.13
CA MET A 400 -5.71 -7.11 -1.24
C MET A 400 -4.94 -6.22 -2.23
N PHE A 401 -4.61 -4.99 -1.81
CA PHE A 401 -3.77 -4.06 -2.56
C PHE A 401 -2.31 -4.53 -2.70
N ALA A 402 -1.77 -5.25 -1.72
CA ALA A 402 -0.40 -5.76 -1.76
C ALA A 402 -0.29 -7.09 -2.53
N ALA A 403 -1.36 -7.90 -2.53
CA ALA A 403 -1.39 -9.20 -3.20
C ALA A 403 -1.36 -9.10 -4.73
N ASN A 404 -1.80 -7.97 -5.30
CA ASN A 404 -2.04 -7.79 -6.72
C ASN A 404 -1.27 -6.58 -7.27
N LEU A 405 -0.89 -6.61 -8.54
CA LEU A 405 -0.23 -5.48 -9.20
C LEU A 405 -1.27 -4.52 -9.79
N ALA A 406 -0.95 -3.22 -9.83
CA ALA A 406 -1.73 -2.20 -10.56
C ALA A 406 -3.25 -2.14 -10.24
N VAL A 407 -3.67 -2.48 -9.02
CA VAL A 407 -5.09 -2.40 -8.61
C VAL A 407 -5.56 -0.96 -8.52
N ASN A 408 -6.53 -0.59 -9.35
CA ASN A 408 -7.10 0.75 -9.44
C ASN A 408 -7.95 1.12 -8.21
N TYR A 409 -8.78 0.18 -7.74
CA TYR A 409 -9.61 0.32 -6.54
C TYR A 409 -10.03 -1.05 -5.99
N LEU A 410 -10.62 -1.05 -4.80
CA LEU A 410 -11.22 -2.20 -4.15
C LEU A 410 -12.60 -1.85 -3.58
N LEU A 411 -13.44 -2.87 -3.40
CA LEU A 411 -14.71 -2.79 -2.69
C LEU A 411 -14.68 -3.75 -1.50
N ASN A 412 -15.02 -3.28 -0.30
CA ASN A 412 -15.41 -4.13 0.83
C ASN A 412 -16.79 -3.71 1.34
N ILE A 413 -17.42 -4.59 2.12
CA ILE A 413 -18.73 -4.34 2.71
C ILE A 413 -18.61 -4.51 4.23
N ILE A 414 -19.13 -3.55 4.99
CA ILE A 414 -19.35 -3.72 6.44
C ILE A 414 -20.85 -3.96 6.64
N VAL A 415 -21.21 -4.99 7.40
CA VAL A 415 -22.60 -5.30 7.77
C VAL A 415 -22.78 -5.12 9.27
N VAL A 416 -23.75 -4.29 9.67
CA VAL A 416 -24.16 -4.12 11.07
C VAL A 416 -25.66 -4.37 11.18
N ASP A 417 -26.02 -5.38 11.97
CA ASP A 417 -27.39 -5.88 12.09
C ASP A 417 -28.07 -6.13 10.73
N ASP A 418 -28.97 -5.27 10.25
CA ASP A 418 -29.69 -5.41 8.96
C ASP A 418 -29.26 -4.44 7.85
N VAL A 419 -28.15 -3.73 8.04
CA VAL A 419 -27.67 -2.71 7.11
C VAL A 419 -26.26 -3.04 6.61
N ALA A 420 -26.04 -2.88 5.30
CA ALA A 420 -24.77 -3.03 4.61
C ALA A 420 -24.25 -1.67 4.12
N TRP A 421 -22.97 -1.36 4.40
CA TRP A 421 -22.28 -0.17 3.90
C TRP A 421 -21.18 -0.57 2.93
N ILE A 422 -21.18 0.01 1.73
CA ILE A 422 -20.15 -0.21 0.71
C ILE A 422 -18.99 0.75 0.97
N TRP A 423 -17.78 0.20 1.04
CA TRP A 423 -16.54 0.93 1.17
C TRP A 423 -15.71 0.80 -0.10
N TYR A 424 -15.50 1.92 -0.78
CA TYR A 424 -14.65 2.05 -1.96
C TYR A 424 -13.28 2.57 -1.55
N TYR A 425 -12.23 1.83 -1.87
CA TYR A 425 -10.84 2.20 -1.58
C TYR A 425 -10.09 2.44 -2.88
N ASP A 426 -9.47 3.60 -3.03
CA ASP A 426 -8.46 3.84 -4.07
C ASP A 426 -7.22 4.54 -3.50
N ARG A 427 -6.29 4.93 -4.38
CA ARG A 427 -5.02 5.54 -3.97
C ARG A 427 -5.13 7.03 -3.60
N GLN A 428 -6.25 7.69 -3.88
CA GLN A 428 -6.54 9.05 -3.41
C GLN A 428 -7.22 9.04 -2.02
N GLY A 429 -7.92 7.97 -1.67
CA GLY A 429 -8.53 7.81 -0.35
C GLY A 429 -9.74 6.89 -0.37
N ILE A 430 -10.60 7.05 0.64
CA ILE A 430 -11.70 6.14 0.93
C ILE A 430 -13.04 6.87 0.73
N ILE A 431 -13.99 6.21 0.08
CA ILE A 431 -15.37 6.70 -0.07
C ILE A 431 -16.31 5.64 0.50
N GLN A 432 -17.20 6.05 1.39
CA GLN A 432 -18.23 5.20 1.97
C GLN A 432 -19.61 5.66 1.48
N CYS A 433 -20.48 4.74 1.10
CA CYS A 433 -21.89 5.09 0.89
C CYS A 433 -22.70 5.01 2.20
N SER A 434 -23.78 5.78 2.28
CA SER A 434 -24.86 5.55 3.26
C SER A 434 -25.43 4.13 3.13
N GLY A 435 -25.98 3.58 4.21
CA GLY A 435 -26.25 2.15 4.29
C GLY A 435 -27.46 1.69 3.46
N ILE A 436 -27.43 0.44 3.01
CA ILE A 436 -28.52 -0.26 2.35
C ILE A 436 -29.07 -1.30 3.33
N ASN A 437 -30.36 -1.20 3.69
CA ASN A 437 -30.98 -2.20 4.55
C ASN A 437 -31.36 -3.43 3.71
N PHE A 438 -30.65 -4.55 3.86
CA PHE A 438 -30.84 -5.73 3.01
C PHE A 438 -32.07 -6.57 3.37
N ILE A 439 -32.89 -6.13 4.35
CA ILE A 439 -34.12 -6.81 4.78
C ILE A 439 -35.36 -5.97 4.47
N GLN A 440 -35.30 -4.66 4.72
CA GLN A 440 -36.40 -3.72 4.48
C GLN A 440 -36.33 -3.07 3.10
N ASP A 441 -35.13 -2.95 2.51
CA ASP A 441 -34.87 -2.41 1.16
C ASP A 441 -34.07 -3.44 0.33
N LEU A 442 -34.58 -4.67 0.30
CA LEU A 442 -34.05 -5.76 -0.51
C LEU A 442 -33.83 -5.38 -1.99
N PRO A 443 -34.69 -4.57 -2.67
CA PRO A 443 -34.46 -4.18 -4.06
C PRO A 443 -33.12 -3.47 -4.29
N ARG A 444 -32.70 -2.55 -3.41
CA ARG A 444 -31.38 -1.90 -3.55
C ARG A 444 -30.21 -2.85 -3.31
N PHE A 445 -30.35 -3.78 -2.37
CA PHE A 445 -29.35 -4.83 -2.15
C PHE A 445 -29.26 -5.81 -3.33
N MET A 446 -30.40 -6.17 -3.96
CA MET A 446 -30.41 -6.95 -5.20
C MET A 446 -29.74 -6.22 -6.36
N VAL A 447 -29.94 -4.90 -6.50
CA VAL A 447 -29.25 -4.11 -7.51
C VAL A 447 -27.74 -4.04 -7.28
N LEU A 448 -27.28 -4.02 -6.02
CA LEU A 448 -25.85 -4.16 -5.69
C LEU A 448 -25.31 -5.50 -6.19
N LEU A 449 -25.93 -6.61 -5.79
CA LEU A 449 -25.50 -7.96 -6.21
C LEU A 449 -25.55 -8.12 -7.74
N TYR A 450 -26.58 -7.55 -8.39
CA TYR A 450 -26.74 -7.55 -9.83
C TYR A 450 -25.57 -6.84 -10.52
N ALA A 451 -25.23 -5.62 -10.09
CA ALA A 451 -24.11 -4.86 -10.65
C ALA A 451 -22.78 -5.64 -10.50
N LEU A 452 -22.51 -6.17 -9.32
CA LEU A 452 -21.29 -6.92 -9.01
C LEU A 452 -21.18 -8.24 -9.79
N GLN A 453 -22.29 -8.94 -10.05
CA GLN A 453 -22.31 -10.16 -10.88
C GLN A 453 -22.05 -9.85 -12.38
N ARG A 454 -22.23 -8.60 -12.81
CA ARG A 454 -21.94 -8.14 -14.18
C ARG A 454 -20.54 -7.56 -14.35
N PHE A 455 -19.69 -7.61 -13.33
CA PHE A 455 -18.30 -7.14 -13.40
C PHE A 455 -17.37 -8.21 -13.98
N ASP A 456 -16.49 -7.81 -14.89
CA ASP A 456 -15.27 -8.57 -15.14
C ASP A 456 -14.18 -8.17 -14.12
N LEU A 457 -12.99 -8.78 -14.19
CA LEU A 457 -11.91 -8.46 -13.24
C LEU A 457 -11.46 -6.99 -13.30
N HIS A 458 -11.61 -6.31 -14.43
CA HIS A 458 -11.29 -4.90 -14.56
C HIS A 458 -12.31 -4.00 -13.85
N ASP A 459 -13.59 -4.38 -13.86
CA ASP A 459 -14.63 -3.70 -13.07
C ASP A 459 -14.58 -4.06 -11.57
N TRP A 460 -13.86 -5.13 -11.21
CA TRP A 460 -13.34 -5.36 -9.85
C TRP A 460 -12.03 -4.61 -9.55
N GLY A 461 -11.62 -3.69 -10.42
CA GLY A 461 -10.48 -2.80 -10.20
C GLY A 461 -9.11 -3.36 -10.61
N ARG A 462 -9.02 -4.55 -11.22
CA ARG A 462 -7.75 -5.07 -11.75
C ARG A 462 -7.39 -4.35 -13.06
N ASN A 463 -6.18 -3.82 -13.17
CA ASN A 463 -5.79 -3.19 -14.43
C ASN A 463 -5.59 -4.27 -15.52
N LYS A 464 -6.44 -4.22 -16.55
CA LYS A 464 -6.49 -5.17 -17.68
C LYS A 464 -5.18 -5.27 -18.48
N ASP A 465 -4.36 -4.22 -18.43
CA ASP A 465 -3.11 -4.15 -19.20
C ASP A 465 -1.97 -4.91 -18.49
N PHE A 466 -2.18 -5.37 -17.25
CA PHE A 466 -1.26 -6.20 -16.46
C PHE A 466 -1.80 -7.62 -16.32
N LEU A 467 -1.60 -8.45 -17.34
CA LEU A 467 -2.12 -9.81 -17.40
C LEU A 467 -1.30 -10.77 -16.54
N PRO A 468 -1.85 -11.39 -15.47
CA PRO A 468 -1.11 -12.34 -14.64
C PRO A 468 -0.87 -13.66 -15.39
N ILE A 469 0.39 -14.10 -15.44
CA ILE A 469 0.81 -15.34 -16.11
C ILE A 469 1.80 -16.13 -15.25
N GLU A 470 1.99 -17.41 -15.56
CA GLU A 470 3.07 -18.22 -14.97
C GLU A 470 4.14 -18.55 -16.01
N VAL A 471 5.40 -18.24 -15.68
CA VAL A 471 6.57 -18.52 -16.50
C VAL A 471 7.52 -19.37 -15.67
N GLU A 472 7.82 -20.59 -16.12
CA GLU A 472 8.68 -21.55 -15.39
C GLU A 472 8.23 -21.82 -13.93
N GLY A 473 6.92 -21.75 -13.65
CA GLY A 473 6.36 -21.89 -12.30
C GLY A 473 6.56 -20.67 -11.38
N LYS A 474 6.99 -19.53 -11.94
CA LYS A 474 7.07 -18.23 -11.25
C LYS A 474 5.94 -17.33 -11.74
N SER A 475 5.31 -16.60 -10.81
CA SER A 475 4.22 -15.68 -11.15
C SER A 475 4.76 -14.38 -11.71
N CYS A 476 4.43 -14.09 -12.97
CA CYS A 476 4.79 -12.87 -13.67
C CYS A 476 3.52 -12.10 -14.09
N HIS A 477 3.68 -10.87 -14.55
CA HIS A 477 2.63 -10.16 -15.29
C HIS A 477 3.17 -9.78 -16.66
N GLU A 478 2.42 -10.09 -17.71
CA GLU A 478 2.66 -9.58 -19.05
C GLU A 478 1.94 -8.24 -19.20
N PHE A 479 2.64 -7.26 -19.76
CA PHE A 479 2.09 -5.95 -20.14
C PHE A 479 2.52 -5.66 -21.57
N ARG A 480 1.57 -5.33 -22.44
CA ARG A 480 1.83 -4.97 -23.84
C ARG A 480 1.04 -3.73 -24.22
N ILE A 481 1.71 -2.76 -24.83
CA ILE A 481 1.07 -1.54 -25.32
C ILE A 481 1.77 -1.03 -26.58
N ASN A 482 1.01 -0.40 -27.49
CA ASN A 482 1.59 0.28 -28.63
C ASN A 482 2.09 1.68 -28.23
N ASP A 483 3.36 1.94 -28.50
CA ASP A 483 4.05 3.22 -28.32
C ASP A 483 4.37 3.83 -29.70
N GLU A 484 4.11 5.13 -29.87
CA GLU A 484 4.27 5.84 -31.16
C GLU A 484 5.70 5.79 -31.74
N LYS A 485 6.71 5.62 -30.89
CA LYS A 485 8.14 5.65 -31.26
C LYS A 485 8.80 4.28 -31.26
N LEU A 486 8.23 3.31 -30.54
CA LEU A 486 8.79 1.96 -30.39
C LEU A 486 8.01 0.87 -31.14
N GLY A 487 6.74 1.08 -31.45
CA GLY A 487 5.81 0.01 -31.81
C GLY A 487 5.28 -0.68 -30.55
N GLU A 488 5.01 -1.99 -30.61
CA GLU A 488 4.63 -2.76 -29.41
C GLU A 488 5.78 -2.80 -28.40
N VAL A 489 5.51 -2.36 -27.17
CA VAL A 489 6.40 -2.49 -26.01
C VAL A 489 5.93 -3.69 -25.19
N ASP A 490 6.74 -4.73 -25.17
CA ASP A 490 6.53 -5.98 -24.45
C ASP A 490 7.24 -5.94 -23.09
N LEU A 491 6.51 -5.97 -21.98
CA LEU A 491 7.09 -6.03 -20.64
C LEU A 491 6.67 -7.31 -19.93
N LEU A 492 7.65 -8.12 -19.53
CA LEU A 492 7.46 -9.26 -18.63
C LEU A 492 7.95 -8.90 -17.22
N LEU A 493 7.00 -8.69 -16.32
CA LEU A 493 7.20 -8.22 -14.95
C LEU A 493 7.32 -9.42 -13.99
N HIS A 494 8.49 -9.66 -13.43
CA HIS A 494 8.79 -10.85 -12.61
C HIS A 494 8.26 -10.72 -11.17
N THR A 495 6.93 -10.78 -11.00
CA THR A 495 6.23 -10.42 -9.75
C THR A 495 6.39 -11.38 -8.56
N SER A 496 6.97 -12.57 -8.75
CA SER A 496 7.38 -13.48 -7.67
C SER A 496 8.89 -13.48 -7.42
N HIS A 497 9.64 -12.51 -7.95
CA HIS A 497 11.07 -12.37 -7.70
C HIS A 497 11.35 -11.79 -6.31
N ASP A 498 12.38 -12.29 -5.61
CA ASP A 498 12.71 -11.87 -4.23
C ASP A 498 13.10 -10.37 -4.11
N GLU A 499 13.54 -9.76 -5.21
CA GLU A 499 13.83 -8.32 -5.29
C GLU A 499 12.59 -7.44 -5.54
N ARG A 500 11.38 -8.01 -5.64
CA ARG A 500 10.15 -7.22 -5.78
C ARG A 500 9.91 -6.38 -4.53
N VAL A 501 9.72 -5.08 -4.73
CA VAL A 501 9.21 -4.17 -3.71
C VAL A 501 7.71 -3.98 -3.91
N THR A 502 6.93 -4.22 -2.86
CA THR A 502 5.47 -4.07 -2.86
C THR A 502 5.07 -3.06 -1.80
N HIS A 503 4.11 -2.19 -2.13
CA HIS A 503 3.51 -1.31 -1.14
C HIS A 503 2.41 -2.00 -0.31
N TYR A 504 2.43 -1.80 1.01
CA TYR A 504 1.37 -2.20 1.92
C TYR A 504 0.77 -0.96 2.57
N GLY A 505 -0.51 -0.69 2.31
CA GLY A 505 -1.18 0.54 2.72
C GLY A 505 -2.38 0.84 1.82
N LEU A 506 -3.22 1.78 2.25
CA LEU A 506 -4.46 2.16 1.55
C LEU A 506 -4.21 3.23 0.49
N GLN A 507 -3.95 4.46 0.92
CA GLN A 507 -3.83 5.64 0.06
C GLN A 507 -2.35 6.04 -0.18
N GLY A 508 -2.15 7.01 -1.08
CA GLY A 508 -0.84 7.52 -1.46
C GLY A 508 -0.28 6.86 -2.73
N ARG A 509 1.04 6.94 -2.92
CA ARG A 509 1.66 6.57 -4.20
C ARG A 509 1.69 5.08 -4.51
N ALA A 510 1.64 4.23 -3.48
CA ALA A 510 1.65 2.79 -3.63
C ALA A 510 2.73 2.22 -4.57
N THR A 511 3.94 2.79 -4.51
CA THR A 511 5.07 2.44 -5.38
C THR A 511 5.42 0.96 -5.27
N ASN A 512 5.34 0.26 -6.40
CA ASN A 512 5.80 -1.11 -6.60
C ASN A 512 7.02 -1.09 -7.53
N VAL A 513 7.95 -2.01 -7.31
CA VAL A 513 9.14 -2.15 -8.15
C VAL A 513 9.35 -3.62 -8.46
N VAL A 514 9.48 -3.93 -9.74
CA VAL A 514 9.56 -5.32 -10.23
C VAL A 514 10.69 -5.43 -11.25
N PRO A 515 11.56 -6.44 -11.18
CA PRO A 515 12.48 -6.76 -12.28
C PRO A 515 11.68 -7.01 -13.56
N VAL A 516 12.16 -6.49 -14.69
CA VAL A 516 11.44 -6.55 -15.97
C VAL A 516 12.37 -6.98 -17.10
N THR A 517 11.83 -7.74 -18.03
CA THR A 517 12.46 -8.08 -19.32
C THR A 517 11.58 -7.60 -20.46
N SER A 518 12.20 -7.22 -21.58
CA SER A 518 11.53 -6.70 -22.79
C SER A 518 12.44 -6.90 -24.00
N GLU A 519 11.92 -7.46 -25.09
CA GLU A 519 12.61 -7.57 -26.36
C GLU A 519 12.72 -6.21 -27.06
N ALA A 520 11.63 -5.41 -27.08
CA ALA A 520 11.60 -4.10 -27.72
C ALA A 520 12.61 -3.13 -27.09
N LEU A 521 12.67 -3.05 -25.76
CA LEU A 521 13.63 -2.18 -25.06
C LEU A 521 15.06 -2.69 -25.21
N THR A 522 15.30 -4.00 -25.12
CA THR A 522 16.63 -4.60 -25.34
C THR A 522 17.14 -4.35 -26.77
N LYS A 523 16.25 -4.41 -27.77
CA LYS A 523 16.58 -4.12 -29.18
C LYS A 523 16.99 -2.66 -29.40
N LYS A 524 16.39 -1.71 -28.68
CA LYS A 524 16.68 -0.27 -28.82
C LYS A 524 17.91 0.18 -28.03
N TYR A 525 18.01 -0.22 -26.76
CA TYR A 525 19.03 0.29 -25.83
C TYR A 525 20.21 -0.67 -25.63
N GLY A 526 20.12 -1.88 -26.19
CA GLY A 526 21.07 -2.96 -25.93
C GLY A 526 20.75 -3.74 -24.67
N LYS A 527 21.56 -4.76 -24.39
CA LYS A 527 21.41 -5.60 -23.21
C LYS A 527 22.14 -4.99 -22.02
N PHE A 528 21.40 -4.69 -20.95
CA PHE A 528 21.98 -4.34 -19.65
C PHE A 528 22.39 -5.62 -18.91
N GLU A 529 23.64 -5.71 -18.46
CA GLU A 529 24.15 -6.87 -17.71
C GLU A 529 23.42 -7.05 -16.37
N ASP A 530 23.15 -5.94 -15.68
CA ASP A 530 22.38 -5.91 -14.42
C ASP A 530 20.86 -6.14 -14.64
N GLY A 531 20.38 -5.99 -15.88
CA GLY A 531 18.95 -6.01 -16.23
C GLY A 531 18.22 -4.67 -16.07
N MET A 532 16.89 -4.74 -16.06
CA MET A 532 15.97 -3.59 -15.99
C MET A 532 14.97 -3.75 -14.84
N VAL A 533 14.38 -2.65 -14.38
CA VAL A 533 13.30 -2.62 -13.38
C VAL A 533 12.15 -1.72 -13.84
N ALA A 534 10.92 -2.11 -13.53
CA ALA A 534 9.73 -1.30 -13.71
C ALA A 534 9.26 -0.73 -12.36
N LYS A 535 9.13 0.60 -12.27
CA LYS A 535 8.51 1.34 -11.17
C LYS A 535 7.05 1.62 -11.55
N ILE A 536 6.11 1.14 -10.74
CA ILE A 536 4.65 1.25 -10.97
C ILE A 536 4.03 1.97 -9.77
N PHE A 537 3.40 3.13 -9.98
CA PHE A 537 2.95 3.98 -8.88
C PHE A 537 1.83 4.96 -9.27
N TRP A 538 1.16 5.53 -8.27
CA TRP A 538 0.12 6.54 -8.41
C TRP A 538 0.64 7.94 -8.09
N GLY A 539 1.14 8.63 -9.12
CA GLY A 539 1.56 10.03 -9.05
C GLY A 539 0.37 10.95 -8.81
N GLU A 540 0.57 12.07 -8.10
CA GLU A 540 -0.48 13.06 -7.90
C GLU A 540 -0.66 13.91 -9.17
N ALA A 541 -1.89 14.02 -9.68
CA ALA A 541 -2.20 14.65 -10.95
C ALA A 541 -2.00 16.17 -10.98
N SER A 542 -1.92 16.80 -9.80
CA SER A 542 -1.66 18.23 -9.61
C SER A 542 -0.17 18.61 -9.71
N ARG A 543 0.73 17.62 -9.68
CA ARG A 543 2.19 17.81 -9.69
C ARG A 543 2.77 17.55 -11.08
N THR A 544 3.83 18.28 -11.41
CA THR A 544 4.72 17.98 -12.54
C THR A 544 5.21 16.53 -12.44
N SER A 545 5.06 15.76 -13.51
CA SER A 545 5.24 14.31 -13.45
C SER A 545 6.72 13.89 -13.43
N GLU A 546 7.03 12.73 -12.84
CA GLU A 546 8.40 12.22 -12.80
C GLU A 546 9.04 12.10 -14.20
N PRO A 547 8.36 11.62 -15.26
CA PRO A 547 8.91 11.64 -16.62
C PRO A 547 9.26 13.05 -17.15
N GLU A 548 8.47 14.07 -16.83
CA GLU A 548 8.73 15.46 -17.25
C GLU A 548 9.93 16.06 -16.52
N ILE A 549 10.05 15.78 -15.22
CA ILE A 549 11.22 16.17 -14.41
C ILE A 549 12.47 15.45 -14.93
N LEU A 550 12.39 14.14 -15.19
CA LEU A 550 13.52 13.36 -15.72
C LEU A 550 13.95 13.83 -17.11
N LYS A 551 13.03 14.26 -17.97
CA LYS A 551 13.36 14.91 -19.24
C LYS A 551 14.19 16.19 -19.02
N LYS A 552 13.82 17.03 -18.03
CA LYS A 552 14.59 18.23 -17.68
C LYS A 552 15.98 17.89 -17.13
N VAL A 553 16.05 16.85 -16.30
CA VAL A 553 17.31 16.30 -15.76
C VAL A 553 18.22 15.81 -16.90
N GLU A 554 17.68 15.15 -17.93
CA GLU A 554 18.43 14.70 -19.11
C GLU A 554 19.00 15.88 -19.94
N GLU A 555 18.26 16.98 -20.07
CA GLU A 555 18.74 18.24 -20.70
C GLU A 555 19.89 18.89 -19.91
N ILE A 556 19.90 18.76 -18.58
CA ILE A 556 21.01 19.20 -17.72
C ILE A 556 22.19 18.23 -17.84
N ALA A 557 21.94 16.93 -17.84
CA ALA A 557 22.96 15.88 -17.97
C ALA A 557 23.79 16.00 -19.27
N LYS A 558 23.20 16.54 -20.34
CA LYS A 558 23.90 16.84 -21.62
C LYS A 558 24.88 18.00 -21.54
N ARG A 559 24.77 18.88 -20.53
CA ARG A 559 25.60 20.08 -20.34
C ARG A 559 26.58 19.96 -19.18
N HIS A 560 26.29 19.14 -18.17
CA HIS A 560 27.08 19.05 -16.94
C HIS A 560 27.59 17.63 -16.67
N ALA A 561 28.90 17.44 -16.71
CA ALA A 561 29.57 16.17 -16.44
C ALA A 561 29.32 15.63 -15.02
N THR A 562 29.00 16.51 -14.05
CA THR A 562 28.60 16.14 -12.68
C THR A 562 27.22 15.48 -12.60
N VAL A 563 26.39 15.61 -13.64
CA VAL A 563 25.04 15.03 -13.73
C VAL A 563 25.02 13.88 -14.74
N GLN A 564 25.88 13.91 -15.77
CA GLN A 564 25.94 12.91 -16.82
C GLN A 564 26.21 11.48 -16.28
N GLY A 565 25.19 10.62 -16.32
CA GLY A 565 25.28 9.26 -15.80
C GLY A 565 25.16 9.13 -14.28
N HIS A 566 24.90 10.24 -13.56
CA HIS A 566 24.68 10.29 -12.11
C HIS A 566 23.19 10.45 -11.73
N VAL A 567 22.31 10.13 -12.68
CA VAL A 567 20.84 10.23 -12.63
C VAL A 567 20.24 8.96 -13.27
N PRO A 568 19.01 8.55 -12.93
CA PRO A 568 18.46 7.28 -13.40
C PRO A 568 18.18 7.30 -14.91
N GLU A 569 18.58 6.22 -15.57
CA GLU A 569 18.40 6.03 -17.01
C GLU A 569 16.97 5.53 -17.29
N LEU A 570 16.07 6.48 -17.61
CA LEU A 570 14.68 6.20 -17.99
C LEU A 570 14.64 5.67 -19.43
N LEU A 571 14.33 4.39 -19.58
CA LEU A 571 14.29 3.70 -20.87
C LEU A 571 12.94 3.86 -21.57
N TRP A 572 11.85 3.84 -20.80
CA TRP A 572 10.49 3.98 -21.31
C TRP A 572 9.52 4.36 -20.18
N HIS A 573 8.37 4.95 -20.51
CA HIS A 573 7.29 5.18 -19.55
C HIS A 573 5.92 5.21 -20.23
N HIS A 574 4.87 4.95 -19.45
CA HIS A 574 3.48 5.18 -19.83
C HIS A 574 2.67 5.75 -18.66
N THR A 575 1.69 6.58 -19.01
CA THR A 575 0.80 7.28 -18.09
C THR A 575 -0.63 6.93 -18.46
N PHE A 576 -1.37 6.36 -17.51
CA PHE A 576 -2.75 5.92 -17.73
C PHE A 576 -3.70 7.13 -17.68
N THR A 577 -4.79 7.10 -18.46
CA THR A 577 -5.67 8.26 -18.65
C THR A 577 -6.81 8.39 -17.64
N ASN A 578 -6.95 7.46 -16.69
CA ASN A 578 -8.06 7.40 -15.75
C ASN A 578 -7.62 7.88 -14.35
N PRO A 579 -7.87 9.15 -13.97
CA PRO A 579 -7.56 9.66 -12.63
C PRO A 579 -8.55 9.14 -11.58
N THR A 580 -8.11 9.08 -10.33
CA THR A 580 -8.97 8.72 -9.18
C THR A 580 -10.05 9.76 -8.86
N SER A 581 -9.98 10.98 -9.41
CA SER A 581 -11.05 11.98 -9.23
C SER A 581 -12.35 11.60 -9.92
N ALA A 582 -12.31 10.82 -11.01
CA ALA A 582 -13.47 10.51 -11.83
C ALA A 582 -14.62 9.83 -11.06
N ILE A 583 -14.32 8.97 -10.09
CA ILE A 583 -15.34 8.37 -9.22
C ILE A 583 -15.88 9.35 -8.18
N ARG A 584 -15.07 10.31 -7.72
CA ARG A 584 -15.51 11.36 -6.78
C ARG A 584 -16.42 12.37 -7.48
N GLU A 585 -16.10 12.74 -8.72
CA GLU A 585 -16.94 13.51 -9.62
C GLU A 585 -18.29 12.82 -9.87
N ALA A 586 -18.27 11.52 -10.20
CA ALA A 586 -19.49 10.72 -10.43
C ALA A 586 -20.35 10.48 -9.17
N LEU A 587 -19.83 10.76 -7.98
CA LEU A 587 -20.52 10.58 -6.68
C LEU A 587 -20.85 11.91 -5.99
N ASP A 588 -20.66 13.05 -6.66
CA ASP A 588 -20.80 14.41 -6.11
C ASP A 588 -19.99 14.64 -4.81
N VAL A 589 -18.83 13.98 -4.67
CA VAL A 589 -17.95 14.12 -3.51
C VAL A 589 -17.20 15.46 -3.59
N PRO A 590 -17.21 16.30 -2.53
CA PRO A 590 -16.51 17.58 -2.54
C PRO A 590 -15.01 17.47 -2.81
N GLU A 591 -14.47 18.48 -3.51
CA GLU A 591 -13.04 18.60 -3.84
C GLU A 591 -12.45 17.38 -4.57
N PRO A 592 -13.08 16.86 -5.64
CA PRO A 592 -12.74 15.56 -6.21
C PRO A 592 -11.32 15.50 -6.81
N THR A 593 -10.77 16.65 -7.22
CA THR A 593 -9.41 16.78 -7.77
C THR A 593 -8.32 16.86 -6.69
N THR A 594 -8.67 17.18 -5.44
CA THR A 594 -7.69 17.34 -4.35
C THR A 594 -7.05 16.01 -3.99
N GLY A 595 -5.72 15.92 -4.17
CA GLY A 595 -4.98 14.66 -4.02
C GLY A 595 -5.28 13.60 -5.08
N SER A 596 -5.93 13.97 -6.19
CA SER A 596 -6.22 13.06 -7.31
C SER A 596 -4.94 12.44 -7.86
N ARG A 597 -5.00 11.16 -8.23
CA ARG A 597 -3.85 10.39 -8.68
C ARG A 597 -4.07 9.72 -10.02
N VAL A 598 -2.98 9.55 -10.73
CA VAL A 598 -2.88 8.85 -12.01
C VAL A 598 -1.86 7.73 -11.87
N LEU A 599 -2.14 6.57 -12.44
CA LEU A 599 -1.20 5.44 -12.50
C LEU A 599 -0.11 5.73 -13.55
N TYR A 600 1.12 5.36 -13.21
CA TYR A 600 2.30 5.41 -14.07
C TYR A 600 3.03 4.06 -14.05
N ILE A 601 3.67 3.73 -15.17
CA ILE A 601 4.73 2.72 -15.25
C ILE A 601 5.96 3.34 -15.91
N LEU A 602 7.11 3.27 -15.24
CA LEU A 602 8.41 3.75 -15.75
C LEU A 602 9.39 2.58 -15.73
N VAL A 603 10.12 2.37 -16.82
CA VAL A 603 11.15 1.33 -16.94
C VAL A 603 12.53 1.97 -16.94
N PHE A 604 13.39 1.49 -16.05
CA PHE A 604 14.74 1.98 -15.83
C PHE A 604 15.77 0.85 -15.98
N ARG A 605 17.03 1.23 -16.24
CA ARG A 605 18.17 0.33 -15.95
C ARG A 605 18.14 -0.07 -14.46
N LYS A 606 18.44 -1.34 -14.15
CA LYS A 606 18.58 -1.77 -12.74
C LYS A 606 19.80 -1.10 -12.10
N LEU A 607 19.61 -0.62 -10.88
CA LEU A 607 20.65 -0.02 -10.04
C LEU A 607 20.80 -0.80 -8.73
N PHE A 608 21.93 -0.63 -8.05
CA PHE A 608 22.21 -1.19 -6.72
C PHE A 608 22.14 -0.10 -5.64
N PRO A 609 21.69 -0.39 -4.42
CA PRO A 609 21.60 0.60 -3.36
C PRO A 609 22.99 0.95 -2.83
N ILE A 610 23.17 2.18 -2.36
CA ILE A 610 24.40 2.63 -1.70
C ILE A 610 24.75 1.79 -0.45
N THR A 611 23.75 1.19 0.21
CA THR A 611 23.91 0.38 1.43
C THR A 611 24.73 -0.91 1.25
N ARG A 612 24.97 -1.36 0.01
CA ARG A 612 25.90 -2.47 -0.29
C ARG A 612 27.38 -2.04 -0.24
N LEU A 613 27.66 -0.74 -0.23
CA LEU A 613 29.01 -0.18 -0.24
C LEU A 613 29.54 0.04 1.18
N HIS A 614 30.87 0.11 1.31
CA HIS A 614 31.56 0.48 2.54
C HIS A 614 32.88 1.20 2.24
N GLY A 615 33.46 1.84 3.27
CA GLY A 615 34.75 2.53 3.17
C GLY A 615 34.83 3.54 2.01
N LYS A 616 35.95 3.51 1.28
CA LYS A 616 36.22 4.38 0.12
C LYS A 616 35.10 4.39 -0.91
N GLU A 617 34.54 3.22 -1.21
CA GLU A 617 33.56 3.04 -2.29
C GLU A 617 32.20 3.66 -1.93
N LEU A 618 31.81 3.55 -0.65
CA LEU A 618 30.65 4.25 -0.08
C LEU A 618 30.83 5.77 -0.16
N PHE A 619 31.99 6.26 0.26
CA PHE A 619 32.30 7.70 0.24
C PHE A 619 32.36 8.26 -1.19
N ASP A 620 32.99 7.54 -2.13
CA ASP A 620 33.09 7.94 -3.53
C ASP A 620 31.73 8.03 -4.22
N VAL A 621 30.81 7.08 -3.96
CA VAL A 621 29.45 7.11 -4.51
C VAL A 621 28.58 8.18 -3.84
N TRP A 622 28.64 8.32 -2.51
CA TRP A 622 27.93 9.37 -1.78
C TRP A 622 28.34 10.77 -2.26
N ARG A 623 29.66 10.99 -2.45
CA ARG A 623 30.20 12.24 -3.01
C ARG A 623 29.69 12.52 -4.43
N GLN A 624 29.65 11.52 -5.31
CA GLN A 624 29.12 11.67 -6.67
C GLN A 624 27.67 12.17 -6.65
N CYS A 625 26.82 11.62 -5.77
CA CYS A 625 25.43 12.05 -5.64
C CYS A 625 25.29 13.49 -5.14
N ILE A 626 26.16 13.97 -4.24
CA ILE A 626 26.18 15.39 -3.81
C ILE A 626 26.56 16.32 -4.97
N LEU A 627 27.57 15.96 -5.78
CA LEU A 627 28.01 16.77 -6.92
C LEU A 627 26.95 16.83 -8.03
N CYS A 628 26.22 15.75 -8.24
CA CYS A 628 25.03 15.72 -9.09
C CYS A 628 23.93 16.65 -8.54
N HIS A 629 23.58 16.48 -7.25
CA HIS A 629 22.53 17.23 -6.57
C HIS A 629 22.76 18.75 -6.58
N VAL A 630 23.96 19.23 -6.23
CA VAL A 630 24.26 20.68 -6.23
C VAL A 630 24.14 21.28 -7.62
N THR A 631 24.50 20.53 -8.66
CA THR A 631 24.39 20.97 -10.05
C THR A 631 22.92 21.07 -10.46
N LEU A 632 22.12 20.04 -10.15
CA LEU A 632 20.69 20.03 -10.41
C LEU A 632 19.96 21.17 -9.68
N TRP A 633 20.30 21.41 -8.40
CA TRP A 633 19.73 22.51 -7.62
C TRP A 633 19.97 23.88 -8.27
N LYS A 634 21.21 24.13 -8.73
CA LYS A 634 21.59 25.40 -9.38
C LYS A 634 20.92 25.57 -10.75
N GLU A 635 20.64 24.47 -11.45
CA GLU A 635 19.88 24.44 -12.71
C GLU A 635 18.35 24.42 -12.49
N GLY A 636 17.88 24.56 -11.25
CA GLY A 636 16.46 24.71 -10.91
C GLY A 636 15.66 23.41 -10.74
N VAL A 637 16.32 22.27 -10.56
CA VAL A 637 15.68 20.99 -10.21
C VAL A 637 15.94 20.68 -8.73
N TYR A 638 14.88 20.67 -7.92
CA TYR A 638 14.97 20.47 -6.47
C TYR A 638 14.53 19.06 -6.07
N HIS A 639 15.46 18.23 -5.59
CA HIS A 639 15.19 16.82 -5.26
C HIS A 639 14.32 16.62 -4.01
N ARG A 640 14.63 17.34 -2.92
CA ARG A 640 13.88 17.41 -1.65
C ARG A 640 13.67 16.12 -0.83
N ASP A 641 13.91 14.93 -1.40
CA ASP A 641 13.88 13.65 -0.67
C ASP A 641 15.20 12.88 -0.76
N VAL A 642 16.25 13.44 -0.15
CA VAL A 642 17.54 12.75 0.01
C VAL A 642 17.40 11.68 1.10
N SER A 643 17.55 10.41 0.70
CA SER A 643 17.40 9.24 1.59
C SER A 643 18.39 8.13 1.20
N PRO A 644 18.66 7.12 2.06
CA PRO A 644 19.53 5.99 1.72
C PRO A 644 18.95 5.11 0.60
N GLY A 645 17.62 5.15 0.39
CA GLY A 645 16.97 4.47 -0.73
C GLY A 645 17.26 5.15 -2.07
N ASN A 646 17.32 6.48 -2.06
CA ASN A 646 17.44 7.31 -3.26
C ASN A 646 18.91 7.51 -3.70
N LEU A 647 19.87 7.06 -2.90
CA LEU A 647 21.27 6.94 -3.29
C LEU A 647 21.56 5.53 -3.81
N MET A 648 21.93 5.45 -5.08
CA MET A 648 22.18 4.19 -5.78
C MET A 648 23.52 4.24 -6.54
N TRP A 649 23.87 3.13 -7.20
CA TRP A 649 25.03 3.03 -8.07
C TRP A 649 24.89 1.90 -9.11
N TYR A 650 25.75 1.89 -10.12
CA TYR A 650 25.90 0.80 -11.09
C TYR A 650 27.35 0.63 -11.55
N TRP A 651 27.63 -0.48 -12.24
CA TRP A 651 28.94 -0.75 -12.85
C TRP A 651 29.05 -0.16 -14.27
N LYS A 652 30.14 0.57 -14.52
CA LYS A 652 30.54 1.08 -15.84
C LYS A 652 31.98 0.65 -16.11
N GLY A 653 32.14 -0.58 -16.60
CA GLY A 653 33.40 -1.31 -16.47
C GLY A 653 33.76 -1.46 -14.99
N ASP A 654 35.04 -1.34 -14.64
CA ASP A 654 35.53 -1.50 -13.27
C ASP A 654 35.21 -0.32 -12.32
N LYS A 655 34.43 0.68 -12.79
CA LYS A 655 34.08 1.86 -12.00
C LYS A 655 32.63 1.80 -11.50
N ARG A 656 32.45 2.13 -10.22
CA ARG A 656 31.13 2.34 -9.61
C ARG A 656 30.70 3.80 -9.81
N ILE A 657 29.60 3.98 -10.53
CA ILE A 657 29.01 5.29 -10.80
C ILE A 657 27.84 5.49 -9.84
N GLY A 658 27.92 6.51 -8.99
CA GLY A 658 26.85 6.88 -8.07
C GLY A 658 25.70 7.58 -8.80
N VAL A 659 24.47 7.27 -8.43
CA VAL A 659 23.24 7.78 -9.01
C VAL A 659 22.33 8.32 -7.92
N LEU A 660 21.92 9.58 -8.06
CA LEU A 660 20.81 10.15 -7.31
C LEU A 660 19.52 9.80 -8.04
N ASN A 661 18.67 8.99 -7.42
CA ASN A 661 17.48 8.36 -7.99
C ASN A 661 16.18 8.87 -7.31
N ASP A 662 15.04 8.61 -7.97
CA ASP A 662 13.68 8.89 -7.52
C ASP A 662 13.29 10.38 -7.51
N TYR A 663 12.76 10.85 -8.65
CA TYR A 663 12.45 12.27 -8.89
C TYR A 663 10.96 12.59 -8.68
N ASP A 664 10.17 11.66 -8.15
CA ASP A 664 8.71 11.83 -8.04
C ASP A 664 8.23 12.81 -6.94
N LEU A 665 9.10 13.19 -6.00
CA LEU A 665 8.92 14.34 -5.08
C LEU A 665 9.65 15.60 -5.52
N SER A 666 10.41 15.54 -6.62
CA SER A 666 11.10 16.71 -7.12
C SER A 666 10.13 17.78 -7.60
N SER A 667 10.68 18.98 -7.77
CA SER A 667 9.97 20.16 -8.29
C SER A 667 10.94 21.00 -9.10
N LEU A 668 10.41 21.82 -9.99
CA LEU A 668 11.14 22.75 -10.82
C LEU A 668 11.03 24.18 -10.28
N ALA A 669 12.04 25.01 -10.52
CA ALA A 669 12.07 26.41 -10.06
C ALA A 669 10.95 27.29 -10.68
N ASP A 670 10.40 26.87 -11.81
CA ASP A 670 9.30 27.49 -12.54
C ASP A 670 7.91 26.90 -12.20
N ASP A 671 7.81 25.87 -11.36
CA ASP A 671 6.51 25.30 -10.93
C ASP A 671 5.61 26.38 -10.26
N PRO A 672 4.28 26.35 -10.52
CA PRO A 672 3.34 27.36 -10.02
C PRO A 672 2.87 27.15 -8.55
N GLY A 673 3.38 26.13 -7.85
CA GLY A 673 2.98 25.77 -6.49
C GLY A 673 3.63 26.60 -5.36
N PRO A 674 3.26 26.36 -4.08
CA PRO A 674 3.87 27.01 -2.91
C PRO A 674 5.37 26.70 -2.76
N ARG A 675 6.21 27.54 -3.37
CA ARG A 675 7.64 27.30 -3.59
C ARG A 675 8.42 26.99 -2.31
N GLY A 676 8.83 25.73 -2.17
CA GLY A 676 9.73 25.28 -1.10
C GLY A 676 9.07 25.08 0.26
N ASN A 677 7.74 25.17 0.38
CA ASN A 677 7.05 25.01 1.66
C ASN A 677 6.29 23.67 1.77
N GLU A 678 6.49 22.78 0.81
CA GLU A 678 5.89 21.44 0.75
C GLU A 678 6.45 20.52 1.84
N ARG A 679 5.61 19.60 2.35
CA ARG A 679 5.99 18.57 3.33
C ARG A 679 6.70 17.39 2.64
N THR A 680 7.86 17.65 2.04
CA THR A 680 8.69 16.64 1.37
C THR A 680 9.87 16.20 2.24
N GLY A 681 10.22 14.92 2.16
CA GLY A 681 11.41 14.36 2.79
C GLY A 681 11.13 13.21 3.76
N THR A 682 12.08 12.29 3.84
CA THR A 682 12.02 11.11 4.72
C THR A 682 12.49 11.46 6.14
N VAL A 683 11.57 11.44 7.12
CA VAL A 683 11.71 12.01 8.50
C VAL A 683 13.09 11.86 9.17
N PRO A 684 13.72 10.67 9.29
CA PRO A 684 15.04 10.55 9.92
C PRO A 684 16.15 11.37 9.24
N PHE A 685 16.02 11.67 7.95
CA PHE A 685 17.03 12.35 7.14
C PHE A 685 16.75 13.85 7.00
N MET A 686 15.47 14.27 7.03
CA MET A 686 15.07 15.68 6.98
C MET A 686 15.87 16.57 7.93
N ALA A 687 16.26 17.76 7.46
CA ALA A 687 16.99 18.74 8.25
C ALA A 687 16.24 19.17 9.53
N LEU A 688 16.99 19.48 10.60
CA LEU A 688 16.43 19.86 11.91
C LEU A 688 15.38 20.98 11.82
N ASP A 689 15.66 22.03 11.03
CA ASP A 689 14.73 23.14 10.82
C ASP A 689 13.36 22.67 10.27
N LEU A 690 13.36 21.68 9.38
CA LEU A 690 12.14 21.14 8.74
C LEU A 690 11.36 20.19 9.67
N LEU A 691 12.02 19.62 10.69
CA LEU A 691 11.40 18.77 11.70
C LEU A 691 10.71 19.57 12.82
N THR A 692 10.93 20.88 12.90
CA THR A 692 10.21 21.78 13.82
C THR A 692 8.70 21.83 13.53
N LYS A 693 7.89 22.32 14.48
CA LYS A 693 6.45 22.54 14.25
C LYS A 693 6.17 23.47 13.06
N ASP A 694 6.99 24.52 12.87
CA ASP A 694 6.83 25.45 11.76
C ASP A 694 7.29 24.84 10.42
N GLY A 695 8.38 24.05 10.42
CA GLY A 695 8.80 23.26 9.26
C GLY A 695 7.71 22.27 8.82
N GLN A 696 7.17 21.51 9.77
CA GLN A 696 6.03 20.61 9.55
C GLN A 696 4.72 21.34 9.23
N GLN A 697 4.63 22.66 9.40
CA GLN A 697 3.49 23.47 8.96
C GLN A 697 3.72 24.12 7.59
N GLY A 698 4.85 23.87 6.92
CA GLY A 698 5.17 24.51 5.65
C GLY A 698 5.40 26.02 5.81
N LYS A 699 6.00 26.45 6.94
CA LYS A 699 6.40 27.84 7.17
C LYS A 699 7.91 28.06 6.99
N VAL A 700 8.71 27.00 7.10
CA VAL A 700 10.14 27.03 6.80
C VAL A 700 10.32 26.75 5.32
N LYS A 701 10.90 27.71 4.60
CA LYS A 701 11.31 27.55 3.20
C LYS A 701 12.43 26.51 3.10
N HIS A 702 12.23 25.49 2.27
CA HIS A 702 13.22 24.46 1.92
C HIS A 702 14.31 25.06 1.03
N VAL A 703 15.56 24.90 1.45
CA VAL A 703 16.73 25.54 0.84
C VAL A 703 17.90 24.55 0.77
N TYR A 704 18.88 24.78 -0.10
CA TYR A 704 19.91 23.78 -0.46
C TYR A 704 20.59 23.12 0.77
N ARG A 705 20.90 23.91 1.80
CA ARG A 705 21.49 23.42 3.06
C ARG A 705 20.67 22.32 3.76
N HIS A 706 19.36 22.25 3.57
CA HIS A 706 18.51 21.20 4.13
C HIS A 706 18.72 19.85 3.44
N ASP A 707 18.87 19.85 2.11
CA ASP A 707 19.22 18.63 1.36
C ASP A 707 20.67 18.22 1.68
N LEU A 708 21.62 19.16 1.80
CA LEU A 708 23.00 18.84 2.18
C LEU A 708 23.10 18.30 3.62
N GLU A 709 22.35 18.85 4.58
CA GLU A 709 22.22 18.27 5.92
C GLU A 709 21.67 16.83 5.83
N SER A 710 20.68 16.59 4.97
CA SER A 710 20.11 15.26 4.76
C SER A 710 21.14 14.27 4.23
N PHE A 711 22.05 14.67 3.33
CA PHE A 711 23.17 13.83 2.90
C PHE A 711 24.08 13.40 4.06
N MET A 712 24.35 14.28 5.04
CA MET A 712 25.16 13.94 6.22
C MET A 712 24.43 12.92 7.11
N TRP A 713 23.14 13.13 7.37
CA TRP A 713 22.32 12.15 8.11
C TRP A 713 22.25 10.79 7.41
N VAL A 714 22.17 10.75 6.08
CA VAL A 714 22.19 9.51 5.29
C VAL A 714 23.53 8.78 5.41
N PHE A 715 24.66 9.50 5.33
CA PHE A 715 25.99 8.89 5.49
C PHE A 715 26.15 8.29 6.90
N THR A 716 25.86 9.08 7.94
CA THR A 716 25.88 8.63 9.33
C THR A 716 24.97 7.42 9.58
N TRP A 717 23.76 7.43 8.99
CA TRP A 717 22.83 6.32 9.08
C TRP A 717 23.38 5.04 8.47
N ILE A 718 24.03 5.10 7.31
CA ILE A 718 24.62 3.91 6.68
C ILE A 718 25.78 3.39 7.56
N CYS A 719 26.70 4.26 7.96
CA CYS A 719 27.88 3.89 8.73
C CYS A 719 27.58 3.33 10.14
N LEU A 720 26.51 3.78 10.80
CA LEU A 720 26.09 3.27 12.11
C LEU A 720 25.15 2.05 12.04
N ARG A 721 24.87 1.54 10.84
CA ARG A 721 23.82 0.52 10.63
C ARG A 721 24.24 -0.66 9.78
N TYR A 722 25.19 -0.47 8.87
CA TYR A 722 25.73 -1.51 8.01
C TYR A 722 27.22 -1.66 8.26
N LYS A 723 27.69 -2.90 8.36
CA LYS A 723 29.12 -3.25 8.40
C LYS A 723 29.42 -4.12 7.20
N ASN A 724 30.38 -3.69 6.37
CA ASN A 724 30.75 -4.36 5.12
C ASN A 724 29.53 -4.66 4.21
N GLY A 725 28.61 -3.69 4.08
CA GLY A 725 27.38 -3.84 3.28
C GLY A 725 26.27 -4.70 3.93
N VAL A 726 26.48 -5.24 5.13
CA VAL A 726 25.51 -6.11 5.83
C VAL A 726 24.88 -5.36 7.03
N PRO A 727 23.54 -5.39 7.21
CA PRO A 727 22.91 -4.78 8.38
C PRO A 727 23.43 -5.36 9.71
N LEU A 728 23.73 -4.48 10.66
CA LEU A 728 24.03 -4.85 12.04
C LEU A 728 22.81 -5.51 12.73
N SER A 729 23.08 -6.22 13.82
CA SER A 729 22.02 -6.76 14.69
C SER A 729 21.24 -5.63 15.36
N ARG A 730 19.95 -5.84 15.64
CA ARG A 730 19.02 -4.76 16.04
C ARG A 730 19.50 -3.91 17.23
N GLY A 731 20.10 -4.54 18.24
CA GLY A 731 20.62 -3.85 19.43
C GLY A 731 21.89 -3.02 19.20
N LEU A 732 22.47 -3.04 17.99
CA LEU A 732 23.65 -2.28 17.59
C LEU A 732 23.32 -1.19 16.55
N ARG A 733 22.04 -0.88 16.33
CA ARG A 733 21.56 0.12 15.34
C ARG A 733 20.93 1.30 16.06
N PRO A 734 21.74 2.27 16.58
CA PRO A 734 21.26 3.27 17.52
C PRO A 734 20.20 4.24 16.95
N LEU A 735 20.09 4.36 15.62
CA LEU A 735 19.16 5.28 14.97
C LEU A 735 17.84 4.61 14.52
N ASP A 736 17.71 3.28 14.61
CA ASP A 736 16.55 2.54 14.08
C ASP A 736 15.19 3.07 14.62
N GLU A 737 15.16 3.51 15.88
CA GLU A 737 13.93 3.97 16.54
C GLU A 737 13.38 5.27 15.94
N TRP A 738 14.26 6.14 15.42
CA TRP A 738 13.87 7.42 14.80
C TRP A 738 12.90 7.25 13.64
N ALA A 739 12.99 6.13 12.94
CA ALA A 739 12.11 5.77 11.84
C ALA A 739 10.65 5.55 12.25
N THR A 740 10.40 5.32 13.54
CA THR A 740 9.07 5.11 14.12
C THR A 740 8.50 6.37 14.77
N LEU A 741 9.32 7.42 14.91
CA LEU A 741 8.94 8.68 15.54
C LEU A 741 8.21 9.60 14.55
N GLY A 742 7.29 10.41 15.08
CA GLY A 742 6.79 11.58 14.35
C GLY A 742 7.87 12.64 14.19
N ALA A 743 7.76 13.49 13.17
CA ALA A 743 8.80 14.45 12.77
C ALA A 743 9.37 15.30 13.93
N VAL A 744 8.51 15.91 14.75
CA VAL A 744 8.96 16.74 15.89
C VAL A 744 9.75 15.93 16.93
N ALA A 745 9.32 14.69 17.22
CA ALA A 745 10.04 13.82 18.15
C ALA A 745 11.38 13.34 17.57
N CYS A 746 11.43 13.02 16.27
CA CYS A 746 12.69 12.72 15.58
C CYS A 746 13.64 13.93 15.60
N GLY A 747 13.13 15.16 15.43
CA GLY A 747 13.93 16.38 15.53
C GLY A 747 14.58 16.57 16.91
N VAL A 748 13.86 16.23 17.99
CA VAL A 748 14.40 16.25 19.37
C VAL A 748 15.54 15.24 19.53
N GLU A 749 15.34 13.98 19.12
CA GLU A 749 16.38 12.96 19.19
C GLU A 749 17.62 13.31 18.35
N LYS A 750 17.43 13.83 17.13
CA LYS A 750 18.52 14.29 16.26
C LYS A 750 19.32 15.43 16.88
N TYR A 751 18.63 16.39 17.50
CA TYR A 751 19.27 17.50 18.21
C TYR A 751 20.07 16.99 19.43
N HIS A 752 19.52 16.06 20.20
CA HIS A 752 20.24 15.43 21.31
C HIS A 752 21.48 14.65 20.82
N PHE A 753 21.37 13.87 19.75
CA PHE A 753 22.50 13.16 19.15
C PHE A 753 23.60 14.13 18.70
N GLN A 754 23.23 15.20 17.98
CA GLN A 754 24.20 16.23 17.55
C GLN A 754 24.84 16.96 18.74
N GLY A 755 24.10 17.14 19.84
CA GLY A 755 24.58 17.77 21.07
C GLY A 755 25.52 16.91 21.92
N HIS A 756 25.44 15.57 21.81
CA HIS A 756 26.14 14.61 22.67
C HIS A 756 27.12 13.69 21.93
N MET A 757 27.52 14.02 20.69
CA MET A 757 28.55 13.25 20.00
C MET A 757 29.86 13.23 20.80
N THR A 758 30.31 12.02 21.09
CA THR A 758 31.56 11.73 21.77
C THR A 758 32.72 11.70 20.80
N ALA A 759 33.94 11.96 21.30
CA ALA A 759 35.20 11.78 20.58
C ALA A 759 35.53 10.31 20.22
N SER A 760 34.57 9.40 20.36
CA SER A 760 34.68 7.99 19.99
C SER A 760 33.32 7.49 19.51
N ALA A 761 33.33 6.58 18.55
CA ALA A 761 32.12 6.05 17.95
C ALA A 761 31.23 5.26 18.93
N PRO A 762 29.90 5.15 18.67
CA PRO A 762 29.01 4.32 19.46
C PRO A 762 29.51 2.87 19.59
N PHE A 763 29.47 2.33 20.80
CA PHE A 763 29.98 0.99 21.10
C PHE A 763 29.33 -0.08 20.20
N GLY A 764 30.17 -0.92 19.57
CA GLY A 764 29.73 -2.02 18.73
C GLY A 764 29.29 -1.64 17.30
N SER A 765 29.30 -0.35 16.93
CA SER A 765 29.05 0.09 15.54
C SER A 765 30.05 -0.50 14.54
N GLY A 766 31.33 -0.59 14.93
CA GLY A 766 32.40 -1.13 14.09
C GLY A 766 32.80 -0.24 12.91
N ILE A 767 32.43 1.04 12.96
CA ILE A 767 32.95 2.12 12.12
C ILE A 767 34.44 2.38 12.48
N ASP A 768 35.24 2.82 11.50
CA ASP A 768 36.61 3.26 11.74
C ASP A 768 36.67 4.71 12.25
N GLU A 769 37.80 5.06 12.86
CA GLU A 769 38.07 6.36 13.48
C GLU A 769 38.02 7.51 12.46
N VAL A 770 38.60 7.32 11.27
CA VAL A 770 38.63 8.37 10.22
C VAL A 770 37.23 8.69 9.70
N THR A 771 36.39 7.68 9.51
CA THR A 771 34.98 7.88 9.12
C THR A 771 34.16 8.50 10.26
N TRP A 772 34.41 8.14 11.52
CA TRP A 772 33.73 8.75 12.66
C TRP A 772 34.11 10.22 12.86
N ASP A 773 35.40 10.56 12.82
CA ASP A 773 35.89 11.93 12.94
C ASP A 773 35.30 12.82 11.84
N PHE A 774 35.25 12.33 10.60
CA PHE A 774 34.60 13.03 9.49
C PHE A 774 33.10 13.30 9.76
N ILE A 775 32.38 12.32 10.33
CA ILE A 775 30.97 12.50 10.71
C ILE A 775 30.83 13.58 11.78
N VAL A 776 31.67 13.55 12.82
CA VAL A 776 31.68 14.55 13.90
C VAL A 776 31.96 15.94 13.34
N ASP A 777 32.97 16.09 12.48
CA ASP A 777 33.30 17.36 11.82
C ASP A 777 32.15 17.91 10.96
N CYS A 778 31.49 17.06 10.16
CA CYS A 778 30.31 17.46 9.38
C CYS A 778 29.19 18.02 10.27
N PHE A 779 28.95 17.40 11.43
CA PHE A 779 27.94 17.88 12.37
C PHE A 779 28.38 19.13 13.16
N LEU A 780 29.68 19.33 13.38
CA LEU A 780 30.22 20.59 13.91
C LEU A 780 30.04 21.75 12.91
N VAL A 781 30.20 21.50 11.60
CA VAL A 781 29.85 22.47 10.55
C VAL A 781 28.37 22.83 10.58
N LEU A 782 27.48 21.84 10.65
CA LEU A 782 26.03 22.05 10.76
C LEU A 782 25.64 22.83 12.02
N LYS A 783 26.29 22.54 13.16
CA LYS A 783 26.04 23.25 14.42
C LYS A 783 26.47 24.71 14.35
N ARG A 784 27.67 24.98 13.83
CA ARG A 784 28.18 26.35 13.62
C ARG A 784 27.27 27.17 12.70
N ASP A 785 26.76 26.57 11.62
CA ASP A 785 25.77 27.22 10.75
C ASP A 785 24.47 27.57 11.48
N ALA A 786 23.95 26.67 12.32
CA ALA A 786 22.76 26.94 13.14
C ALA A 786 23.00 28.07 14.14
N ASP A 787 24.14 28.06 14.84
CA ASP A 787 24.54 29.10 15.79
C ASP A 787 24.74 30.47 15.10
N GLU A 788 25.39 30.50 13.93
CA GLU A 788 25.54 31.69 13.06
C GLU A 788 24.17 32.28 12.69
N ARG A 789 23.23 31.44 12.20
CA ARG A 789 21.88 31.85 11.84
C ARG A 789 21.08 32.38 13.03
N TYR A 790 21.15 31.70 14.18
CA TYR A 790 20.47 32.13 15.40
C TYR A 790 20.97 33.50 15.88
N TYR A 791 22.29 33.70 15.90
CA TYR A 791 22.90 34.96 16.32
C TYR A 791 22.59 36.13 15.35
N LEU A 792 22.55 35.87 14.04
CA LEU A 792 22.11 36.85 13.04
C LEU A 792 20.62 37.22 13.19
N CYS A 793 19.76 36.26 13.52
CA CYS A 793 18.35 36.52 13.84
C CYS A 793 18.22 37.41 15.07
N LEU A 794 18.93 37.08 16.16
CA LEU A 794 18.90 37.84 17.41
C LEU A 794 19.34 39.30 17.20
N LYS A 795 20.42 39.52 16.43
CA LYS A 795 20.91 40.86 16.06
C LYS A 795 19.86 41.67 15.28
N ARG A 796 19.14 41.06 14.33
CA ARG A 796 18.10 41.73 13.54
C ARG A 796 16.90 42.13 14.41
N SER A 797 16.44 41.22 15.27
CA SER A 797 15.38 41.50 16.25
C SER A 797 15.73 42.61 17.25
N SER A 798 17.04 42.86 17.49
CA SER A 798 17.54 43.97 18.31
C SER A 798 17.77 45.30 17.55
N SER A 799 17.58 45.35 16.22
CA SER A 799 18.04 46.50 15.41
C SER A 799 17.03 47.11 14.43
N SER A 800 15.79 46.62 14.36
CA SER A 800 14.75 47.24 13.52
C SER A 800 13.37 47.25 14.16
N GLY A 801 12.90 48.44 14.52
CA GLY A 801 11.47 48.75 14.60
C GLY A 801 11.01 49.38 13.29
N GLU A 802 10.85 48.59 12.22
CA GLU A 802 10.03 48.92 11.04
C GLU A 802 9.89 47.68 10.13
N GLY A 803 8.72 47.52 9.50
CA GLY A 803 8.31 46.25 8.89
C GLY A 803 8.85 46.00 7.48
N GLN A 804 10.10 45.55 7.35
CA GLN A 804 10.59 44.93 6.11
C GLN A 804 10.47 43.40 6.18
N GLN A 805 9.90 42.79 5.13
CA GLN A 805 9.82 41.33 4.99
C GLN A 805 11.22 40.69 4.94
N PRO A 806 11.37 39.45 5.42
CA PRO A 806 12.68 38.82 5.63
C PRO A 806 13.37 38.50 4.30
N ASN A 807 14.29 39.38 3.88
CA ASN A 807 15.24 39.07 2.81
C ASN A 807 16.36 38.18 3.39
N THR A 808 16.06 36.89 3.58
CA THR A 808 17.05 35.86 3.88
C THR A 808 17.79 35.51 2.59
N HIS A 809 18.94 36.14 2.37
CA HIS A 809 19.92 35.59 1.44
C HIS A 809 20.34 34.21 1.98
N ASP A 810 19.79 33.17 1.35
CA ASP A 810 20.31 31.81 1.54
C ASP A 810 21.78 31.78 1.11
N PRO A 811 22.66 31.08 1.85
CA PRO A 811 24.05 30.95 1.44
C PRO A 811 24.12 30.25 0.08
N ASP A 812 25.03 30.74 -0.77
CA ASP A 812 25.32 30.13 -2.07
C ASP A 812 25.60 28.61 -1.90
N PRO A 813 24.99 27.73 -2.71
CA PRO A 813 25.15 26.28 -2.59
C PRO A 813 26.62 25.82 -2.60
N ASP A 814 27.48 26.42 -3.43
CA ASP A 814 28.90 26.05 -3.50
C ASP A 814 29.63 26.50 -2.23
N ALA A 815 29.37 27.73 -1.76
CA ALA A 815 29.96 28.25 -0.53
C ALA A 815 29.58 27.40 0.70
N PHE A 816 28.32 26.94 0.80
CA PHE A 816 27.90 26.05 1.89
C PHE A 816 28.54 24.65 1.75
N LEU A 817 28.55 24.08 0.54
CA LEU A 817 29.20 22.79 0.27
C LEU A 817 30.71 22.82 0.58
N SER A 818 31.40 23.94 0.32
CA SER A 818 32.83 24.06 0.60
C SER A 818 33.18 23.91 2.09
N ARG A 819 32.25 24.22 2.99
CA ARG A 819 32.44 24.03 4.45
C ARG A 819 32.66 22.55 4.79
N PHE A 820 32.12 21.63 3.99
CA PHE A 820 32.26 20.17 4.13
C PHE A 820 33.42 19.61 3.30
N THR A 821 33.62 20.09 2.07
CA THR A 821 34.70 19.57 1.20
C THR A 821 36.10 19.94 1.69
N ASN A 822 36.21 21.00 2.50
CA ASN A 822 37.46 21.44 3.12
C ASN A 822 37.82 20.68 4.40
N LEU A 823 36.96 19.76 4.88
CA LEU A 823 37.27 18.91 6.03
C LEU A 823 38.36 17.90 5.69
N GLU A 824 39.28 17.64 6.63
CA GLU A 824 40.40 16.73 6.39
C GLU A 824 39.90 15.30 6.07
N GLY A 825 38.86 14.86 6.78
CA GLY A 825 38.16 13.59 6.54
C GLY A 825 37.65 13.44 5.10
N TRP A 826 37.18 14.52 4.46
CA TRP A 826 36.71 14.48 3.06
C TRP A 826 37.84 14.09 2.09
N THR A 827 39.07 14.55 2.38
CA THR A 827 40.25 14.20 1.58
C THR A 827 40.80 12.82 1.96
N LYS A 828 40.80 12.45 3.25
CA LYS A 828 41.27 11.14 3.74
C LYS A 828 40.40 10.00 3.19
N LEU A 829 39.08 10.08 3.33
CA LEU A 829 38.15 9.03 2.89
C LEU A 829 38.15 8.82 1.37
N GLY A 830 38.43 9.86 0.59
CA GLY A 830 38.62 9.75 -0.87
C GLY A 830 39.90 9.01 -1.30
N LYS A 831 40.87 8.86 -0.39
CA LYS A 831 42.22 8.31 -0.65
C LYS A 831 42.52 6.96 0.01
N LEU A 832 41.65 6.46 0.89
CA LEU A 832 41.78 5.10 1.45
C LEU A 832 41.79 4.08 0.30
N GLU A 833 42.69 3.09 0.37
CA GLU A 833 42.75 1.94 -0.55
C GLU A 833 42.06 0.71 0.04
#